data_AF-A0A918UT35-F1
#
_entry.id   AF-A0A918UT35-F1
#
_cell.length_a   1.000
_cell.length_b   1.000
_cell.length_c   1.000
_cell.angle_alpha   90.00
_cell.angle_beta   90.00
_cell.angle_gamma   90.00
#
_symmetry.space_group_name_H-M   'P 1'
#
loop_
_entity.id
_entity.type
_entity.pdbx_description
1 polymer ?
#
loop_
_entity_poly.entity_id
_entity_poly.type
_entity_poly.pdbx_seq_one_letter_code
_entity_poly.pdbx_strand_id
1 'polypeptide(L)'
;MFGGIDEVDWAALEHAYGPADDVPGLLRGLASADPAEREAALDGMYGAVHHQGDVYDATLACIPFLLELAADPAIQDRGGIVELLTSIGGIDLDGDEELDPDDEEFEYAANYAMASSAVTAGADVFLALLDSDDRGVRLTAPLALATLHGEPDLVLGLLRERLKIEQDSEVRFACVEAAGRIALRHGRLASEVVEWLIELAHLPYEPAPGPTPGPASGPAPCKTVPPGTPGAWDARGSYDAGLRLSALAQLARCAPQALPADVVPGVMGLLREAGAETGPAHGEAGEGTDRGGEGGPRAPWTGDLLRTLHSGLGDRVAERTALLAGQLRSPDPAQRIDAIRMSSGLLRSWRGEYGELIGLIGEQLDAAEPRLANAAATALGELFKLAAPATDALAEFVSAEPSHWVQEWASGPRMLGSAVAALARAGDARVVPVLGRMLELPEAPQDLGYVLDHLGPAAAPLAPALRGRLAETRLDHRLYDVAGPLLYGLTALRAVDALPEVLRILRGAPEYRREWVEELVLRALAAFGPAAGEAVPDLRALLGRAPLLPGGFGVKVATALWAVEGDADAVLPTLRAALASADSGTRRSAACTLGSMGLTANPAFPELRLLLRASDPWTRVDGALALWRVTDYPEPAWRLLRSSWGAMPFTRVPIAERLAERAWTAGPPVAECAEGAERVLSAELSRPRRHNAVDGGYGSHDIVRDERLLALCRRALTRERPGA
;
A
#
# COMPACT_ATOMS: atom_id res chain seq x y z
N MET A 1 17.69 -35.87 19.83
CA MET A 1 17.08 -34.54 19.73
C MET A 1 18.03 -33.57 20.40
N PHE A 2 18.54 -32.58 19.64
CA PHE A 2 19.50 -31.55 20.07
C PHE A 2 20.94 -32.03 20.33
N GLY A 3 21.39 -33.06 19.61
CA GLY A 3 22.80 -33.47 19.70
C GLY A 3 23.72 -32.33 19.24
N GLY A 4 24.66 -31.92 20.07
CA GLY A 4 25.60 -30.83 19.74
C GLY A 4 25.06 -29.41 19.98
N ILE A 5 23.86 -29.23 20.54
CA ILE A 5 23.33 -27.87 20.82
C ILE A 5 24.22 -27.09 21.80
N ASP A 6 24.84 -27.77 22.77
CA ASP A 6 25.74 -27.14 23.74
C ASP A 6 27.19 -27.05 23.21
N GLU A 7 27.47 -27.55 22.00
CA GLU A 7 28.77 -27.42 21.33
C GLU A 7 28.87 -26.14 20.48
N VAL A 8 27.73 -25.53 20.16
CA VAL A 8 27.64 -24.22 19.49
C VAL A 8 27.87 -23.11 20.51
N ASP A 9 28.80 -22.20 20.22
CA ASP A 9 29.06 -21.02 21.05
C ASP A 9 28.03 -19.91 20.77
N TRP A 10 26.80 -20.10 21.27
CA TRP A 10 25.66 -19.19 21.02
C TRP A 10 25.92 -17.75 21.46
N ALA A 11 26.74 -17.55 22.49
CA ALA A 11 27.14 -16.23 22.98
C ALA A 11 27.99 -15.45 21.97
N ALA A 12 28.66 -16.16 21.04
CA ALA A 12 29.47 -15.59 19.99
C ALA A 12 28.69 -15.39 18.68
N LEU A 13 27.44 -15.86 18.60
CA LEU A 13 26.56 -15.66 17.45
C LEU A 13 25.60 -14.50 17.71
N GLU A 14 25.12 -13.86 16.65
CA GLU A 14 24.17 -12.75 16.73
C GLU A 14 22.81 -13.08 16.10
N HIS A 15 21.80 -12.36 16.58
CA HIS A 15 20.44 -12.32 16.03
C HIS A 15 19.98 -10.85 16.05
N ALA A 16 18.72 -10.55 15.71
CA ALA A 16 18.23 -9.18 15.54
C ALA A 16 18.44 -8.22 16.74
N TYR A 17 18.58 -8.76 17.96
CA TYR A 17 18.73 -7.97 19.18
C TYR A 17 20.10 -8.13 19.89
N GLY A 18 21.11 -8.68 19.20
CA GLY A 18 22.45 -8.90 19.74
C GLY A 18 22.78 -10.39 19.96
N PRO A 19 23.57 -10.74 21.01
CA PRO A 19 24.03 -12.11 21.24
C PRO A 19 22.90 -13.13 21.40
N ALA A 20 23.09 -14.34 20.85
CA ALA A 20 22.07 -15.37 20.73
C ALA A 20 22.01 -16.37 21.91
N ASP A 21 22.36 -15.93 23.13
CA ASP A 21 22.41 -16.77 24.34
C ASP A 21 21.06 -17.43 24.71
N ASP A 22 19.95 -16.85 24.25
CA ASP A 22 18.58 -17.27 24.51
C ASP A 22 18.05 -18.31 23.51
N VAL A 23 18.69 -18.45 22.34
CA VAL A 23 18.28 -19.36 21.25
C VAL A 23 18.20 -20.84 21.67
N PRO A 24 19.11 -21.39 22.50
CA PRO A 24 18.95 -22.74 23.03
C PRO A 24 17.70 -22.93 23.89
N GLY A 25 17.21 -21.85 24.52
CA GLY A 25 15.94 -21.83 25.24
C GLY A 25 14.75 -21.91 24.28
N LEU A 26 14.79 -21.12 23.20
CA LEU A 26 13.77 -21.14 22.14
C LEU A 26 13.67 -22.51 21.46
N LEU A 27 14.79 -23.09 21.03
CA LEU A 27 14.82 -24.42 20.39
C LEU A 27 14.24 -25.52 21.30
N ARG A 28 14.59 -25.52 22.60
CA ARG A 28 14.00 -26.46 23.57
C ARG A 28 12.51 -26.16 23.81
N GLY A 29 12.11 -24.89 23.80
CA GLY A 29 10.73 -24.44 23.93
C GLY A 29 9.83 -24.97 22.81
N LEU A 30 10.32 -25.03 21.56
CA LEU A 30 9.62 -25.65 20.43
C LEU A 30 9.30 -27.14 20.67
N ALA A 31 10.11 -27.83 21.48
CA ALA A 31 9.89 -29.23 21.85
C ALA A 31 9.08 -29.41 23.15
N SER A 32 8.58 -28.31 23.74
CA SER A 32 7.85 -28.38 25.02
C SER A 32 6.53 -29.12 24.89
N ALA A 33 6.13 -29.79 25.97
CA ALA A 33 4.80 -30.37 26.10
C ALA A 33 3.71 -29.30 26.27
N ASP A 34 4.07 -28.09 26.74
CA ASP A 34 3.15 -26.97 26.93
C ASP A 34 2.93 -26.20 25.61
N PRO A 35 1.69 -26.15 25.07
CA PRO A 35 1.38 -25.39 23.86
C PRO A 35 1.75 -23.90 23.94
N ALA A 36 1.59 -23.26 25.11
CA ALA A 36 1.90 -21.83 25.26
C ALA A 36 3.41 -21.56 25.19
N GLU A 37 4.23 -22.47 25.71
CA GLU A 37 5.69 -22.38 25.58
C GLU A 37 6.14 -22.60 24.13
N ARG A 38 5.48 -23.50 23.39
CA ARG A 38 5.77 -23.70 21.95
C ARG A 38 5.41 -22.48 21.11
N GLU A 39 4.24 -21.89 21.33
CA GLU A 39 3.81 -20.66 20.63
C GLU A 39 4.78 -19.52 20.93
N ALA A 40 5.10 -19.27 22.21
CA ALA A 40 6.05 -18.23 22.60
C ALA A 40 7.47 -18.48 22.03
N ALA A 41 7.90 -19.74 21.97
CA ALA A 41 9.18 -20.09 21.37
C ALA A 41 9.19 -19.82 19.86
N LEU A 42 8.12 -20.20 19.14
CA LEU A 42 7.99 -19.94 17.70
C LEU A 42 7.93 -18.44 17.40
N ASP A 43 7.17 -17.68 18.19
CA ASP A 43 7.14 -16.22 18.12
C ASP A 43 8.52 -15.61 18.39
N GLY A 44 9.27 -16.16 19.36
CA GLY A 44 10.65 -15.77 19.63
C GLY A 44 11.58 -16.06 18.45
N MET A 45 11.42 -17.20 17.78
CA MET A 45 12.20 -17.53 16.57
C MET A 45 11.94 -16.54 15.44
N TYR A 46 10.68 -16.19 15.14
CA TYR A 46 10.37 -15.16 14.15
C TYR A 46 10.75 -13.75 14.62
N GLY A 47 10.68 -13.48 15.91
CA GLY A 47 10.94 -12.16 16.49
C GLY A 47 12.41 -11.80 16.56
N ALA A 48 13.28 -12.77 16.85
CA ALA A 48 14.71 -12.54 17.10
C ALA A 48 15.61 -13.24 16.08
N VAL A 49 15.35 -14.53 15.80
CA VAL A 49 16.22 -15.38 14.98
C VAL A 49 15.95 -15.23 13.47
N HIS A 50 14.74 -14.88 13.06
CA HIS A 50 14.37 -14.63 11.65
C HIS A 50 13.55 -13.35 11.50
N HIS A 51 13.99 -12.30 12.21
CA HIS A 51 13.29 -11.04 12.31
C HIS A 51 13.10 -10.39 10.93
N GLN A 52 11.85 -10.15 10.55
CA GLN A 52 11.45 -9.55 9.26
C GLN A 52 12.00 -10.29 8.03
N GLY A 53 12.32 -11.58 8.18
CA GLY A 53 12.88 -12.40 7.11
C GLY A 53 14.40 -12.39 7.04
N ASP A 54 15.11 -11.67 7.91
CA ASP A 54 16.58 -11.62 7.90
C ASP A 54 17.21 -12.95 8.35
N VAL A 55 18.39 -13.25 7.78
CA VAL A 55 19.20 -14.42 8.14
C VAL A 55 20.50 -13.97 8.81
N TYR A 56 20.63 -14.37 10.08
CA TYR A 56 21.78 -14.16 10.93
C TYR A 56 22.61 -15.46 11.05
N ASP A 57 23.79 -15.37 11.60
CA ASP A 57 24.63 -16.50 11.96
C ASP A 57 23.95 -17.44 12.99
N ALA A 58 23.18 -16.88 13.95
CA ALA A 58 22.32 -17.69 14.81
C ALA A 58 21.21 -18.42 14.04
N THR A 59 20.64 -17.81 12.99
CA THR A 59 19.65 -18.45 12.12
C THR A 59 20.24 -19.67 11.44
N LEU A 60 21.44 -19.54 10.86
CA LEU A 60 22.16 -20.63 10.21
C LEU A 60 22.43 -21.78 11.18
N ALA A 61 22.87 -21.46 12.39
CA ALA A 61 23.13 -22.45 13.44
C ALA A 61 21.87 -23.21 13.89
N CYS A 62 20.68 -22.62 13.77
CA CYS A 62 19.42 -23.26 14.12
C CYS A 62 18.96 -24.34 13.13
N ILE A 63 19.34 -24.24 11.85
CA ILE A 63 18.79 -25.06 10.76
C ILE A 63 18.86 -26.57 11.05
N PRO A 64 19.99 -27.16 11.47
CA PRO A 64 20.06 -28.59 11.76
C PRO A 64 19.08 -29.02 12.86
N PHE A 65 18.93 -28.22 13.91
CA PHE A 65 18.03 -28.51 15.03
C PHE A 65 16.56 -28.38 14.64
N LEU A 66 16.22 -27.38 13.82
CA LEU A 66 14.87 -27.22 13.29
C LEU A 66 14.50 -28.39 12.36
N LEU A 67 15.44 -28.88 11.54
CA LEU A 67 15.25 -30.07 10.70
C LEU A 67 15.06 -31.33 11.56
N GLU A 68 15.83 -31.50 12.64
CA GLU A 68 15.62 -32.60 13.61
C GLU A 68 14.21 -32.55 14.23
N LEU A 69 13.76 -31.36 14.64
CA LEU A 69 12.44 -31.17 15.24
C LEU A 69 11.31 -31.44 14.24
N ALA A 70 11.45 -31.00 12.99
CA ALA A 70 10.48 -31.27 11.93
C ALA A 70 10.39 -32.78 11.62
N ALA A 71 11.52 -33.50 11.67
CA ALA A 71 11.59 -34.94 11.40
C ALA A 71 10.92 -35.80 12.48
N ASP A 72 10.95 -35.38 13.74
CA ASP A 72 10.56 -36.23 14.87
C ASP A 72 9.03 -36.27 15.03
N PRO A 73 8.37 -37.44 14.87
CA PRO A 73 6.92 -37.56 14.98
C PRO A 73 6.38 -37.31 16.40
N ALA A 74 7.22 -37.28 17.44
CA ALA A 74 6.80 -36.97 18.80
C ALA A 74 6.59 -35.47 19.05
N ILE A 75 7.09 -34.59 18.17
CA ILE A 75 6.96 -33.14 18.30
C ILE A 75 5.56 -32.70 17.82
N GLN A 76 4.92 -31.84 18.62
CA GLN A 76 3.64 -31.20 18.30
C GLN A 76 3.85 -29.89 17.54
N ASP A 77 2.83 -29.41 16.83
CA ASP A 77 2.85 -28.13 16.09
C ASP A 77 3.99 -27.99 15.06
N ARG A 78 4.47 -29.14 14.54
CA ARG A 78 5.57 -29.21 13.56
C ARG A 78 5.32 -28.39 12.29
N GLY A 79 4.06 -28.12 11.95
CA GLY A 79 3.71 -27.26 10.82
C GLY A 79 4.36 -25.87 10.92
N GLY A 80 4.36 -25.25 12.11
CA GLY A 80 4.99 -23.94 12.30
C GLY A 80 6.52 -23.98 12.13
N ILE A 81 7.16 -25.10 12.50
CA ILE A 81 8.60 -25.32 12.30
C ILE A 81 8.93 -25.49 10.80
N VAL A 82 8.09 -26.24 10.07
CA VAL A 82 8.22 -26.41 8.61
C VAL A 82 8.04 -25.07 7.88
N GLU A 83 7.08 -24.25 8.31
CA GLU A 83 6.87 -22.90 7.77
C GLU A 83 8.07 -22.00 8.02
N LEU A 84 8.63 -22.01 9.24
CA LEU A 84 9.84 -21.26 9.58
C LEU A 84 11.03 -21.70 8.71
N LEU A 85 11.26 -23.00 8.56
CA LEU A 85 12.31 -23.54 7.67
C LEU A 85 12.08 -23.13 6.21
N THR A 86 10.83 -23.10 5.76
CA THR A 86 10.47 -22.64 4.41
C THR A 86 10.76 -21.16 4.23
N SER A 87 10.48 -20.33 5.24
CA SER A 87 10.81 -18.91 5.24
C SER A 87 12.33 -18.68 5.21
N ILE A 88 13.09 -19.41 6.04
CA ILE A 88 14.55 -19.30 6.11
C ILE A 88 15.22 -19.72 4.80
N GLY A 89 14.79 -20.84 4.20
CA GLY A 89 15.44 -21.39 3.02
C GLY A 89 14.87 -20.93 1.67
N GLY A 90 13.69 -20.31 1.67
CA GLY A 90 12.87 -20.04 0.49
C GLY A 90 12.88 -18.60 -0.01
N ILE A 91 13.85 -17.79 0.42
CA ILE A 91 14.04 -16.42 -0.06
C ILE A 91 14.63 -16.50 -1.49
N ASP A 92 13.81 -16.19 -2.48
CA ASP A 92 14.25 -16.03 -3.87
C ASP A 92 15.14 -14.76 -3.94
N LEU A 93 16.46 -14.96 -4.07
CA LEU A 93 17.39 -13.88 -4.43
C LEU A 93 17.15 -13.52 -5.89
N ASP A 94 16.15 -12.69 -6.17
CA ASP A 94 15.93 -12.09 -7.48
C ASP A 94 17.01 -11.01 -7.74
N GLY A 95 18.21 -11.42 -8.13
CA GLY A 95 19.27 -10.48 -8.51
C GLY A 95 20.57 -11.16 -8.91
N ASP A 96 20.82 -11.25 -10.22
CA ASP A 96 22.18 -11.38 -10.79
C ASP A 96 22.96 -10.05 -10.60
N GLU A 97 23.03 -9.52 -9.37
CA GLU A 97 23.92 -8.42 -9.04
C GLU A 97 25.19 -9.01 -8.41
N GLU A 98 26.33 -8.85 -9.09
CA GLU A 98 27.65 -9.06 -8.48
C GLU A 98 27.80 -8.07 -7.32
N LEU A 99 27.44 -8.50 -6.11
CA LEU A 99 27.65 -7.75 -4.89
C LEU A 99 29.15 -7.67 -4.59
N ASP A 100 29.63 -6.49 -4.23
CA ASP A 100 31.01 -6.25 -3.83
C ASP A 100 31.29 -6.99 -2.49
N PRO A 101 32.32 -7.85 -2.39
CA PRO A 101 32.64 -8.57 -1.15
C PRO A 101 32.89 -7.68 0.08
N ASP A 102 33.16 -6.39 -0.13
CA ASP A 102 33.40 -5.40 0.93
C ASP A 102 32.11 -4.63 1.35
N ASP A 103 30.93 -4.93 0.77
CA ASP A 103 29.64 -4.32 1.12
C ASP A 103 28.94 -5.05 2.29
N GLU A 104 28.30 -4.32 3.20
CA GLU A 104 27.49 -4.91 4.27
C GLU A 104 26.31 -5.70 3.68
N GLU A 105 25.78 -5.30 2.52
CA GLU A 105 24.74 -6.05 1.78
C GLU A 105 25.22 -7.42 1.27
N PHE A 106 26.53 -7.62 1.09
CA PHE A 106 27.11 -8.90 0.65
C PHE A 106 27.02 -9.98 1.73
N GLU A 107 27.27 -9.64 2.99
CA GLU A 107 27.22 -10.59 4.11
C GLU A 107 25.79 -11.13 4.31
N TYR A 108 24.79 -10.25 4.20
CA TYR A 108 23.38 -10.67 4.20
C TYR A 108 23.07 -11.61 3.03
N ALA A 109 23.45 -11.26 1.80
CA ALA A 109 23.23 -12.12 0.64
C ALA A 109 23.93 -13.49 0.75
N ALA A 110 25.14 -13.54 1.31
CA ALA A 110 25.87 -14.77 1.57
C ALA A 110 25.16 -15.65 2.63
N ASN A 111 24.67 -15.04 3.73
CA ASN A 111 23.90 -15.73 4.74
C ASN A 111 22.61 -16.32 4.18
N TYR A 112 21.88 -15.59 3.33
CA TYR A 112 20.70 -16.10 2.63
C TYR A 112 21.04 -17.32 1.75
N ALA A 113 22.11 -17.23 0.95
CA ALA A 113 22.54 -18.34 0.09
C ALA A 113 22.97 -19.58 0.91
N MET A 114 23.65 -19.36 2.04
CA MET A 114 24.03 -20.43 2.98
C MET A 114 22.82 -21.07 3.64
N ALA A 115 21.85 -20.27 4.08
CA ALA A 115 20.60 -20.75 4.68
C ALA A 115 19.80 -21.57 3.69
N SER A 116 19.60 -21.05 2.47
CA SER A 116 18.93 -21.77 1.39
C SER A 116 19.63 -23.09 1.10
N SER A 117 20.96 -23.09 0.95
CA SER A 117 21.74 -24.31 0.72
C SER A 117 21.61 -25.33 1.86
N ALA A 118 21.67 -24.87 3.11
CA ALA A 118 21.60 -25.73 4.29
C ALA A 118 20.21 -26.37 4.47
N VAL A 119 19.13 -25.59 4.27
CA VAL A 119 17.77 -26.11 4.32
C VAL A 119 17.50 -27.05 3.14
N THR A 120 17.95 -26.71 1.93
CA THR A 120 17.83 -27.58 0.73
C THR A 120 18.57 -28.90 0.92
N ALA A 121 19.75 -28.90 1.55
CA ALA A 121 20.48 -30.14 1.85
C ALA A 121 19.72 -31.08 2.80
N GLY A 122 18.83 -30.55 3.64
CA GLY A 122 17.95 -31.31 4.53
C GLY A 122 16.53 -31.53 4.00
N ALA A 123 16.21 -31.08 2.78
CA ALA A 123 14.82 -31.01 2.30
C ALA A 123 14.14 -32.38 2.13
N ASP A 124 14.90 -33.47 2.05
CA ASP A 124 14.37 -34.85 2.03
C ASP A 124 13.48 -35.15 3.25
N VAL A 125 13.71 -34.45 4.37
CA VAL A 125 12.88 -34.60 5.58
C VAL A 125 11.41 -34.31 5.28
N PHE A 126 11.13 -33.34 4.39
CA PHE A 126 9.76 -32.92 4.06
C PHE A 126 9.03 -33.94 3.19
N LEU A 127 9.73 -34.83 2.48
CA LEU A 127 9.10 -35.88 1.65
C LEU A 127 8.23 -36.80 2.50
N ALA A 128 8.73 -37.21 3.66
CA ALA A 128 8.00 -38.06 4.59
C ALA A 128 6.83 -37.35 5.27
N LEU A 129 6.83 -36.00 5.30
CA LEU A 129 5.81 -35.20 5.97
C LEU A 129 4.51 -35.09 5.17
N LEU A 130 4.53 -35.33 3.85
CA LEU A 130 3.34 -35.31 3.00
C LEU A 130 2.25 -36.30 3.46
N ASP A 131 2.66 -37.44 4.03
CA ASP A 131 1.76 -38.50 4.51
C ASP A 131 1.58 -38.49 6.03
N SER A 132 1.96 -37.40 6.70
CA SER A 132 1.80 -37.24 8.16
C SER A 132 0.33 -37.34 8.57
N ASP A 133 0.03 -37.95 9.71
CA ASP A 133 -1.32 -37.92 10.30
C ASP A 133 -1.70 -36.52 10.81
N ASP A 134 -0.71 -35.67 11.10
CA ASP A 134 -0.88 -34.28 11.51
C ASP A 134 -1.29 -33.39 10.34
N ARG A 135 -2.45 -32.74 10.46
CA ARG A 135 -3.01 -31.84 9.46
C ARG A 135 -2.12 -30.63 9.17
N GLY A 136 -1.58 -29.96 10.19
CA GLY A 136 -0.75 -28.76 10.04
C GLY A 136 0.56 -29.05 9.32
N VAL A 137 1.12 -30.25 9.55
CA VAL A 137 2.28 -30.75 8.80
C VAL A 137 1.94 -31.01 7.34
N ARG A 138 0.82 -31.70 7.07
CA ARG A 138 0.38 -31.94 5.68
C ARG A 138 0.08 -30.64 4.92
N LEU A 139 -0.37 -29.60 5.62
CA LEU A 139 -0.65 -28.28 5.03
C LEU A 139 0.62 -27.56 4.58
N THR A 140 1.70 -27.65 5.35
CA THR A 140 2.93 -26.85 5.15
C THR A 140 3.98 -27.58 4.30
N ALA A 141 4.02 -28.91 4.35
CA ALA A 141 5.00 -29.72 3.60
C ALA A 141 4.99 -29.50 2.07
N PRO A 142 3.83 -29.34 1.37
CA PRO A 142 3.81 -29.11 -0.07
C PRO A 142 4.64 -27.90 -0.52
N LEU A 143 4.44 -26.75 0.14
CA LEU A 143 5.14 -25.52 -0.21
C LEU A 143 6.63 -25.60 0.13
N ALA A 144 6.98 -26.21 1.27
CA ALA A 144 8.36 -26.49 1.65
C ALA A 144 9.08 -27.29 0.56
N LEU A 145 8.49 -28.40 0.10
CA LEU A 145 9.06 -29.24 -0.96
C LEU A 145 9.21 -28.52 -2.29
N ALA A 146 8.18 -27.78 -2.73
CA ALA A 146 8.23 -27.02 -3.98
C ALA A 146 9.29 -25.90 -3.97
N THR A 147 9.63 -25.41 -2.77
CA THR A 147 10.58 -24.30 -2.60
C THR A 147 12.00 -24.81 -2.35
N LEU A 148 12.18 -25.91 -1.63
CA LEU A 148 13.48 -26.28 -1.07
C LEU A 148 14.07 -27.55 -1.68
N HIS A 149 13.27 -28.44 -2.27
CA HIS A 149 13.74 -29.75 -2.73
C HIS A 149 14.39 -29.70 -4.12
N GLY A 150 15.51 -30.42 -4.30
CA GLY A 150 16.31 -30.38 -5.54
C GLY A 150 15.72 -31.14 -6.73
N GLU A 151 14.74 -32.02 -6.51
CA GLU A 151 14.09 -32.83 -7.56
C GLU A 151 12.61 -32.44 -7.79
N PRO A 152 12.32 -31.44 -8.64
CA PRO A 152 10.94 -30.96 -8.77
C PRO A 152 10.02 -31.91 -9.56
N ASP A 153 10.54 -32.84 -10.37
CA ASP A 153 9.71 -33.90 -11.00
C ASP A 153 9.11 -34.84 -9.94
N LEU A 154 9.96 -35.26 -8.99
CA LEU A 154 9.56 -36.13 -7.89
C LEU A 154 8.51 -35.43 -7.05
N VAL A 155 8.76 -34.17 -6.66
CA VAL A 155 7.82 -33.38 -5.87
C VAL A 155 6.49 -33.23 -6.61
N LEU A 156 6.49 -32.84 -7.88
CA LEU A 156 5.26 -32.70 -8.65
C LEU A 156 4.45 -34.01 -8.72
N GLY A 157 5.14 -35.14 -8.92
CA GLY A 157 4.52 -36.48 -8.90
C GLY A 157 3.87 -36.79 -7.54
N LEU A 158 4.58 -36.51 -6.43
CA LEU A 158 4.07 -36.72 -5.07
C LEU A 158 2.86 -35.82 -4.75
N LEU A 159 2.89 -34.55 -5.15
CA LEU A 159 1.76 -33.63 -4.98
C LEU A 159 0.50 -34.13 -5.70
N ARG A 160 0.66 -34.69 -6.92
CA ARG A 160 -0.45 -35.30 -7.68
C ARG A 160 -1.02 -36.52 -7.00
N GLU A 161 -0.18 -37.42 -6.48
CA GLU A 161 -0.65 -38.59 -5.75
C GLU A 161 -1.34 -38.20 -4.44
N ARG A 162 -0.78 -37.23 -3.70
CA ARG A 162 -1.39 -36.73 -2.47
C ARG A 162 -2.76 -36.11 -2.73
N LEU A 163 -2.90 -35.30 -3.77
CA LEU A 163 -4.18 -34.65 -4.12
C LEU A 163 -5.31 -35.65 -4.39
N LYS A 164 -5.00 -36.86 -4.89
CA LYS A 164 -6.01 -37.91 -5.17
C LYS A 164 -6.66 -38.49 -3.91
N ILE A 165 -5.92 -38.51 -2.80
CA ILE A 165 -6.36 -39.16 -1.55
C ILE A 165 -6.69 -38.16 -0.44
N GLU A 166 -6.22 -36.91 -0.54
CA GLU A 166 -6.43 -35.89 0.48
C GLU A 166 -7.89 -35.41 0.52
N GLN A 167 -8.42 -35.31 1.74
CA GLN A 167 -9.80 -34.92 2.01
C GLN A 167 -9.89 -33.50 2.58
N ASP A 168 -8.82 -32.98 3.18
CA ASP A 168 -8.78 -31.59 3.69
C ASP A 168 -8.58 -30.58 2.56
N SER A 169 -9.53 -29.66 2.39
CA SER A 169 -9.50 -28.67 1.31
C SER A 169 -8.27 -27.77 1.35
N GLU A 170 -7.82 -27.32 2.52
CA GLU A 170 -6.66 -26.41 2.62
C GLU A 170 -5.36 -27.12 2.23
N VAL A 171 -5.19 -28.39 2.64
CA VAL A 171 -4.04 -29.21 2.20
C VAL A 171 -4.06 -29.42 0.69
N ARG A 172 -5.24 -29.62 0.10
CA ARG A 172 -5.38 -29.71 -1.37
C ARG A 172 -4.99 -28.40 -2.04
N PHE A 173 -5.33 -27.25 -1.47
CA PHE A 173 -4.93 -25.95 -2.00
C PHE A 173 -3.42 -25.74 -1.90
N ALA A 174 -2.79 -26.15 -0.79
CA ALA A 174 -1.34 -26.11 -0.62
C ALA A 174 -0.63 -26.96 -1.68
N CYS A 175 -1.16 -28.12 -2.04
CA CYS A 175 -0.62 -28.94 -3.14
C CYS A 175 -0.69 -28.22 -4.49
N VAL A 176 -1.80 -27.54 -4.78
CA VAL A 176 -1.99 -26.77 -6.01
C VAL A 176 -1.08 -25.53 -6.04
N GLU A 177 -0.93 -24.84 -4.90
CA GLU A 177 -0.01 -23.71 -4.76
C GLU A 177 1.45 -24.13 -4.95
N ALA A 178 1.86 -25.24 -4.34
CA ALA A 178 3.18 -25.82 -4.50
C ALA A 178 3.46 -26.14 -5.99
N ALA A 179 2.49 -26.68 -6.72
CA ALA A 179 2.60 -26.89 -8.16
C ALA A 179 2.82 -25.58 -8.93
N GLY A 180 2.04 -24.54 -8.62
CA GLY A 180 2.22 -23.20 -9.20
C GLY A 180 3.60 -22.61 -8.92
N ARG A 181 4.16 -22.84 -7.71
CA ARG A 181 5.54 -22.46 -7.36
C ARG A 181 6.58 -23.21 -8.20
N ILE A 182 6.39 -24.52 -8.41
CA ILE A 182 7.26 -25.33 -9.29
C ILE A 182 7.25 -24.78 -10.72
N ALA A 183 6.08 -24.40 -11.26
CA ALA A 183 6.00 -23.83 -12.60
C ALA A 183 6.76 -22.51 -12.75
N LEU A 184 6.74 -21.66 -11.71
CA LEU A 184 7.46 -20.38 -11.70
C LEU A 184 8.98 -20.58 -11.63
N ARG A 185 9.46 -21.50 -10.78
CA ARG A 185 10.90 -21.72 -10.56
C ARG A 185 11.55 -22.64 -11.59
N HIS A 186 10.79 -23.57 -12.15
CA HIS A 186 11.32 -24.62 -13.03
C HIS A 186 10.61 -24.62 -14.38
N GLY A 187 11.06 -23.74 -15.28
CA GLY A 187 10.46 -23.54 -16.61
C GLY A 187 10.27 -24.81 -17.46
N ARG A 188 11.08 -25.87 -17.22
CA ARG A 188 10.92 -27.18 -17.89
C ARG A 188 9.63 -27.92 -17.53
N LEU A 189 9.10 -27.70 -16.32
CA LEU A 189 7.86 -28.31 -15.83
C LEU A 189 6.65 -27.40 -16.00
N ALA A 190 6.85 -26.14 -16.42
CA ALA A 190 5.79 -25.15 -16.49
C ALA A 190 4.62 -25.61 -17.37
N SER A 191 4.87 -26.14 -18.58
CA SER A 191 3.80 -26.62 -19.47
C SER A 191 2.99 -27.77 -18.85
N GLU A 192 3.66 -28.74 -18.23
CA GLU A 192 3.01 -29.88 -17.59
C GLU A 192 2.17 -29.47 -16.37
N VAL A 193 2.67 -28.54 -15.55
CA VAL A 193 1.90 -27.99 -14.43
C VAL A 193 0.69 -27.21 -14.94
N VAL A 194 0.86 -26.37 -15.96
CA VAL A 194 -0.23 -25.56 -16.54
C VAL A 194 -1.34 -26.45 -17.09
N GLU A 195 -1.01 -27.51 -17.83
CA GLU A 195 -2.00 -28.48 -18.30
C GLU A 195 -2.77 -29.12 -17.13
N TRP A 196 -2.07 -29.51 -16.07
CA TRP A 196 -2.71 -30.08 -14.88
C TRP A 196 -3.61 -29.08 -14.15
N LEU A 197 -3.20 -27.82 -14.02
CA LEU A 197 -4.02 -26.77 -13.42
C LEU A 197 -5.27 -26.47 -14.26
N ILE A 198 -5.17 -26.52 -15.60
CA ILE A 198 -6.33 -26.39 -16.50
C ILE A 198 -7.32 -27.54 -16.27
N GLU A 199 -6.83 -28.78 -16.18
CA GLU A 199 -7.68 -29.94 -15.88
C GLU A 199 -8.41 -29.78 -14.55
N LEU A 200 -7.69 -29.37 -13.49
CA LEU A 200 -8.26 -29.12 -12.17
C LEU A 200 -9.32 -28.00 -12.20
N ALA A 201 -9.09 -26.92 -12.95
CA ALA A 201 -10.03 -25.82 -13.08
C ALA A 201 -11.35 -26.21 -13.79
N HIS A 202 -11.32 -27.25 -14.64
CA HIS A 202 -12.48 -27.71 -15.43
C HIS A 202 -13.18 -28.95 -14.88
N LEU A 203 -12.85 -29.40 -13.67
CA LEU A 203 -13.50 -30.56 -13.05
C LEU A 203 -15.04 -30.36 -12.97
N PRO A 204 -15.86 -31.31 -13.46
CA PRO A 204 -17.30 -31.15 -13.50
C PRO A 204 -17.90 -31.13 -12.08
N TYR A 205 -18.88 -30.24 -11.87
CA TYR A 205 -19.71 -30.22 -10.66
C TYR A 205 -20.72 -31.38 -10.71
N GLU A 206 -20.58 -32.36 -9.82
CA GLU A 206 -21.61 -33.35 -9.54
C GLU A 206 -22.26 -33.02 -8.18
N PRO A 207 -23.50 -32.47 -8.15
CA PRO A 207 -24.17 -32.21 -6.89
C PRO A 207 -24.37 -33.53 -6.15
N ALA A 208 -24.04 -33.56 -4.86
CA ALA A 208 -24.34 -34.72 -4.01
C ALA A 208 -25.81 -35.12 -4.19
N PRO A 209 -26.14 -36.41 -4.36
CA PRO A 209 -27.52 -36.83 -4.50
C PRO A 209 -28.26 -36.42 -3.23
N GLY A 210 -29.22 -35.50 -3.39
CA GLY A 210 -30.11 -35.09 -2.32
C GLY A 210 -30.78 -36.33 -1.70
N PRO A 211 -31.21 -36.26 -0.42
CA PRO A 211 -31.80 -37.42 0.25
C PRO A 211 -33.01 -37.89 -0.56
N THR A 212 -32.85 -39.03 -1.24
CA THR A 212 -33.95 -39.66 -1.96
C THR A 212 -35.05 -39.96 -0.93
N PRO A 213 -36.30 -39.53 -1.14
CA PRO A 213 -37.38 -39.89 -0.25
C PRO A 213 -37.57 -41.40 -0.35
N GLY A 214 -37.13 -42.13 0.68
CA GLY A 214 -37.35 -43.56 0.78
C GLY A 214 -38.86 -43.87 0.75
N PRO A 215 -39.29 -44.96 0.09
CA PRO A 215 -40.70 -45.32 0.08
C PRO A 215 -41.15 -45.68 1.50
N ALA A 216 -42.33 -45.20 1.88
CA ALA A 216 -42.95 -45.50 3.15
C ALA A 216 -43.12 -47.01 3.36
N SER A 217 -42.43 -47.58 4.34
CA SER A 217 -42.69 -48.92 4.85
C SER A 217 -42.60 -48.92 6.37
N GLY A 218 -43.66 -49.45 7.01
CA GLY A 218 -43.98 -49.35 8.44
C GLY A 218 -43.02 -50.06 9.41
N PRO A 219 -43.37 -50.12 10.71
CA PRO A 219 -42.43 -50.39 11.77
C PRO A 219 -42.17 -51.90 11.93
N ALA A 220 -40.90 -52.29 11.87
CA ALA A 220 -40.42 -53.59 12.35
C ALA A 220 -38.95 -53.48 12.82
N PRO A 221 -38.51 -54.32 13.78
CA PRO A 221 -37.65 -53.87 14.87
C PRO A 221 -36.16 -54.08 14.64
N CYS A 222 -35.40 -53.28 15.39
CA CYS A 222 -33.96 -53.27 15.59
C CYS A 222 -33.32 -54.67 15.50
N LYS A 223 -32.49 -54.89 14.49
CA LYS A 223 -31.49 -55.95 14.47
C LYS A 223 -30.12 -55.35 14.16
N THR A 224 -29.23 -55.56 15.10
CA THR A 224 -27.79 -55.30 15.08
C THR A 224 -27.12 -55.88 13.83
N VAL A 225 -26.36 -55.04 13.11
CA VAL A 225 -25.40 -55.46 12.09
C VAL A 225 -23.99 -55.40 12.72
N PRO A 226 -23.14 -56.42 12.57
CA PRO A 226 -21.79 -56.42 13.14
C PRO A 226 -20.82 -55.57 12.31
N PRO A 227 -19.75 -55.02 12.91
CA PRO A 227 -18.79 -54.20 12.20
C PRO A 227 -17.77 -55.09 11.47
N GLY A 228 -17.60 -54.90 10.16
CA GLY A 228 -16.53 -55.58 9.43
C GLY A 228 -16.79 -55.82 7.95
N THR A 229 -16.97 -54.76 7.17
CA THR A 229 -16.63 -54.72 5.73
C THR A 229 -16.53 -53.25 5.32
N PRO A 230 -15.42 -52.79 4.71
CA PRO A 230 -15.39 -51.49 4.06
C PRO A 230 -16.27 -51.61 2.83
N GLY A 231 -17.50 -51.09 2.93
CA GLY A 231 -18.33 -50.83 1.77
C GLY A 231 -17.61 -49.79 0.92
N ALA A 232 -17.33 -50.15 -0.33
CA ALA A 232 -16.98 -49.21 -1.37
C ALA A 232 -18.11 -48.18 -1.50
N TRP A 233 -18.00 -47.09 -0.76
CA TRP A 233 -18.71 -45.86 -1.07
C TRP A 233 -17.90 -45.21 -2.19
N ASP A 234 -18.57 -44.94 -3.31
CA ASP A 234 -18.01 -44.24 -4.46
C ASP A 234 -17.30 -42.96 -4.02
N ALA A 235 -15.97 -43.05 -3.87
CA ALA A 235 -15.06 -41.94 -3.55
C ALA A 235 -14.80 -41.06 -4.79
N ARG A 236 -15.87 -40.65 -5.48
CA ARG A 236 -15.81 -39.70 -6.61
C ARG A 236 -16.68 -38.46 -6.40
N GLY A 237 -17.18 -38.25 -5.18
CA GLY A 237 -17.97 -37.06 -4.83
C GLY A 237 -17.08 -35.94 -4.29
N SER A 238 -17.23 -34.76 -4.89
CA SER A 238 -16.73 -33.45 -4.45
C SER A 238 -15.28 -33.08 -4.79
N TYR A 239 -15.09 -32.61 -6.03
CA TYR A 239 -14.05 -31.63 -6.32
C TYR A 239 -14.59 -30.24 -5.96
N ASP A 240 -14.43 -29.89 -4.68
CA ASP A 240 -14.79 -28.63 -4.02
C ASP A 240 -14.53 -27.40 -4.92
N ALA A 241 -15.48 -26.46 -4.97
CA ALA A 241 -15.37 -25.19 -5.68
C ALA A 241 -14.06 -24.44 -5.33
N GLY A 242 -13.55 -24.61 -4.10
CA GLY A 242 -12.28 -24.07 -3.67
C GLY A 242 -11.08 -24.61 -4.42
N LEU A 243 -11.08 -25.89 -4.80
CA LEU A 243 -9.96 -26.49 -5.54
C LEU A 243 -9.87 -25.92 -6.96
N ARG A 244 -11.03 -25.78 -7.61
CA ARG A 244 -11.14 -25.13 -8.92
C ARG A 244 -10.71 -23.67 -8.86
N LEU A 245 -11.10 -22.94 -7.81
CA LEU A 245 -10.67 -21.57 -7.60
C LEU A 245 -9.16 -21.46 -7.33
N SER A 246 -8.59 -22.38 -6.55
CA SER A 246 -7.15 -22.44 -6.29
C SER A 246 -6.36 -22.70 -7.57
N ALA A 247 -6.83 -23.62 -8.42
CA ALA A 247 -6.22 -23.88 -9.71
C ALA A 247 -6.25 -22.65 -10.63
N LEU A 248 -7.37 -21.92 -10.69
CA LEU A 248 -7.46 -20.66 -11.43
C LEU A 248 -6.54 -19.56 -10.86
N ALA A 249 -6.43 -19.47 -9.53
CA ALA A 249 -5.54 -18.52 -8.88
C ALA A 249 -4.08 -18.80 -9.21
N GLN A 250 -3.67 -20.07 -9.24
CA GLN A 250 -2.32 -20.47 -9.62
C GLN A 250 -2.05 -20.32 -11.12
N LEU A 251 -3.03 -20.62 -11.99
CA LEU A 251 -2.94 -20.30 -13.42
C LEU A 251 -2.72 -18.81 -13.65
N ALA A 252 -3.45 -17.95 -12.94
CA ALA A 252 -3.22 -16.51 -13.03
C ALA A 252 -1.79 -16.14 -12.63
N ARG A 253 -1.23 -16.80 -11.60
CA ARG A 253 0.11 -16.52 -11.08
C ARG A 253 1.23 -17.00 -12.01
N CYS A 254 1.15 -18.23 -12.54
CA CYS A 254 2.24 -18.84 -13.30
C CYS A 254 2.05 -18.82 -14.82
N ALA A 255 0.83 -18.69 -15.33
CA ALA A 255 0.51 -18.71 -16.75
C ALA A 255 -0.78 -17.92 -17.06
N PRO A 256 -0.80 -16.59 -16.84
CA PRO A 256 -2.01 -15.77 -17.01
C PRO A 256 -2.62 -15.83 -18.41
N GLN A 257 -1.82 -16.16 -19.43
CA GLN A 257 -2.25 -16.39 -20.82
C GLN A 257 -3.07 -17.69 -21.01
N ALA A 258 -2.95 -18.65 -20.09
CA ALA A 258 -3.67 -19.92 -20.11
C ALA A 258 -5.01 -19.86 -19.37
N LEU A 259 -5.34 -18.73 -18.75
CA LEU A 259 -6.63 -18.52 -18.11
C LEU A 259 -7.77 -18.58 -19.15
N PRO A 260 -8.92 -19.17 -18.78
CA PRO A 260 -10.07 -19.24 -19.68
C PRO A 260 -10.62 -17.84 -20.01
N ALA A 261 -11.18 -17.69 -21.21
CA ALA A 261 -11.72 -16.40 -21.67
C ALA A 261 -12.90 -15.92 -20.80
N ASP A 262 -13.63 -16.85 -20.18
CA ASP A 262 -14.75 -16.64 -19.28
C ASP A 262 -14.36 -16.75 -17.79
N VAL A 263 -13.08 -16.48 -17.45
CA VAL A 263 -12.58 -16.53 -16.06
C VAL A 263 -13.46 -15.73 -15.08
N VAL A 264 -14.00 -14.58 -15.50
CA VAL A 264 -14.84 -13.73 -14.64
C VAL A 264 -16.18 -14.41 -14.32
N PRO A 265 -17.03 -14.78 -15.31
CA PRO A 265 -18.20 -15.62 -15.06
C PRO A 265 -17.92 -16.92 -14.30
N GLY A 266 -16.82 -17.62 -14.62
CA GLY A 266 -16.43 -18.88 -14.00
C GLY A 266 -16.15 -18.74 -12.51
N VAL A 267 -15.29 -17.78 -12.13
CA VAL A 267 -14.98 -17.48 -10.72
C VAL A 267 -16.23 -17.06 -9.95
N MET A 268 -17.08 -16.21 -10.53
CA MET A 268 -18.35 -15.82 -9.88
C MET A 268 -19.30 -17.01 -9.71
N GLY A 269 -19.24 -18.01 -10.60
CA GLY A 269 -19.94 -19.29 -10.45
C GLY A 269 -19.42 -20.08 -9.26
N LEU A 270 -18.11 -20.25 -9.15
CA LEU A 270 -17.46 -20.97 -8.05
C LEU A 270 -17.72 -20.33 -6.69
N LEU A 271 -17.76 -19.00 -6.60
CA LEU A 271 -18.07 -18.30 -5.35
C LEU A 271 -19.53 -18.54 -4.90
N ARG A 272 -20.47 -18.60 -5.84
CA ARG A 272 -21.87 -18.97 -5.53
C ARG A 272 -22.00 -20.42 -5.08
N GLU A 273 -21.22 -21.31 -5.70
CA GLU A 273 -21.17 -22.72 -5.35
C GLU A 273 -20.64 -22.91 -3.91
N ALA A 274 -19.48 -22.32 -3.60
CA ALA A 274 -18.88 -22.36 -2.27
C ALA A 274 -19.82 -21.81 -1.17
N GLY A 275 -20.54 -20.72 -1.45
CA GLY A 275 -21.51 -20.16 -0.52
C GLY A 275 -22.74 -21.06 -0.29
N ALA A 276 -23.10 -21.92 -1.24
CA ALA A 276 -24.19 -22.88 -1.09
C ALA A 276 -23.78 -24.08 -0.23
N GLU A 277 -22.49 -24.47 -0.26
CA GLU A 277 -21.94 -25.58 0.51
C GLU A 277 -21.86 -25.29 2.02
N THR A 278 -21.66 -24.03 2.43
CA THR A 278 -21.50 -23.65 3.84
C THR A 278 -22.80 -23.56 4.66
N GLY A 279 -23.97 -23.57 4.03
CA GLY A 279 -25.30 -23.57 4.69
C GLY A 279 -25.60 -22.35 5.59
N PRO A 280 -26.86 -22.16 6.06
CA PRO A 280 -27.20 -21.13 7.04
C PRO A 280 -26.78 -21.55 8.46
N ALA A 281 -26.03 -20.71 9.17
CA ALA A 281 -25.49 -21.01 10.50
C ALA A 281 -26.58 -21.16 11.59
N HIS A 282 -26.59 -22.30 12.29
CA HIS A 282 -27.21 -22.42 13.62
C HIS A 282 -26.21 -21.88 14.65
N GLY A 283 -26.59 -20.79 15.33
CA GLY A 283 -25.72 -20.12 16.28
C GLY A 283 -25.55 -20.87 17.60
N GLU A 284 -24.30 -21.08 18.01
CA GLU A 284 -23.92 -21.19 19.40
C GLU A 284 -22.72 -20.26 19.63
N ALA A 285 -22.93 -19.25 20.48
CA ALA A 285 -21.93 -18.28 20.87
C ALA A 285 -21.02 -18.88 21.95
N GLY A 286 -19.76 -19.13 21.60
CA GLY A 286 -18.68 -19.37 22.56
C GLY A 286 -17.87 -18.09 22.75
N GLU A 287 -17.87 -17.54 23.96
CA GLU A 287 -17.04 -16.40 24.35
C GLU A 287 -15.56 -16.81 24.43
N GLY A 288 -14.70 -16.16 23.63
CA GLY A 288 -13.25 -16.35 23.66
C GLY A 288 -12.52 -15.28 22.86
N THR A 289 -11.94 -14.31 23.58
CA THR A 289 -10.85 -13.38 23.22
C THR A 289 -10.77 -12.82 21.79
N ASP A 290 -11.16 -11.55 21.70
CA ASP A 290 -10.87 -10.49 20.73
C ASP A 290 -9.65 -10.68 19.77
N ARG A 291 -9.83 -11.49 18.72
CA ARG A 291 -9.30 -11.22 17.37
C ARG A 291 -10.53 -11.07 16.46
N GLY A 292 -10.75 -9.86 15.94
CA GLY A 292 -11.95 -9.41 15.23
C GLY A 292 -12.67 -10.47 14.41
N GLY A 293 -13.70 -11.09 15.01
CA GLY A 293 -14.43 -12.22 14.46
C GLY A 293 -15.18 -11.90 13.17
N GLU A 294 -14.81 -12.62 12.12
CA GLU A 294 -15.52 -12.77 10.86
C GLU A 294 -16.88 -13.45 11.11
N GLY A 295 -17.96 -12.67 10.97
CA GLY A 295 -19.31 -13.14 11.26
C GLY A 295 -20.15 -13.26 9.98
N GLY A 296 -20.09 -14.42 9.33
CA GLY A 296 -20.96 -14.85 8.23
C GLY A 296 -20.66 -16.31 7.87
N PRO A 297 -21.62 -17.08 7.30
CA PRO A 297 -21.38 -18.45 6.85
C PRO A 297 -20.46 -18.44 5.63
N ARG A 298 -19.15 -18.56 5.86
CA ARG A 298 -18.13 -18.45 4.83
C ARG A 298 -17.10 -19.58 4.97
N ALA A 299 -16.64 -20.07 3.82
CA ALA A 299 -15.45 -20.89 3.76
C ALA A 299 -14.19 -19.99 3.90
N PRO A 300 -13.38 -20.14 4.97
CA PRO A 300 -12.30 -19.21 5.34
C PRO A 300 -11.32 -18.88 4.20
N TRP A 301 -11.07 -19.84 3.32
CA TRP A 301 -10.09 -19.79 2.23
C TRP A 301 -10.45 -18.91 1.03
N THR A 302 -11.73 -18.55 0.84
CA THR A 302 -12.17 -17.84 -0.38
C THR A 302 -11.49 -16.48 -0.54
N GLY A 303 -11.17 -15.78 0.55
CA GLY A 303 -10.55 -14.46 0.52
C GLY A 303 -9.10 -14.52 0.04
N ASP A 304 -8.36 -15.53 0.50
CA ASP A 304 -6.96 -15.72 0.18
C ASP A 304 -6.76 -16.19 -1.27
N LEU A 305 -7.61 -17.10 -1.74
CA LEU A 305 -7.59 -17.53 -3.15
C LEU A 305 -7.94 -16.37 -4.09
N LEU A 306 -8.92 -15.53 -3.74
CA LEU A 306 -9.26 -14.35 -4.53
C LEU A 306 -8.14 -13.32 -4.54
N ARG A 307 -7.46 -13.08 -3.40
CA ARG A 307 -6.30 -12.19 -3.35
C ARG A 307 -5.16 -12.70 -4.23
N THR A 308 -4.92 -14.01 -4.23
CA THR A 308 -3.94 -14.68 -5.11
C THR A 308 -4.31 -14.52 -6.57
N LEU A 309 -5.58 -14.77 -6.93
CA LEU A 309 -6.09 -14.59 -8.29
C LEU A 309 -5.94 -13.12 -8.76
N HIS A 310 -6.35 -12.15 -7.94
CA HIS A 310 -6.22 -10.72 -8.26
C HIS A 310 -4.77 -10.30 -8.46
N SER A 311 -3.86 -10.86 -7.66
CA SER A 311 -2.42 -10.60 -7.80
C SER A 311 -1.87 -11.21 -9.09
N GLY A 312 -2.22 -12.46 -9.39
CA GLY A 312 -1.80 -13.14 -10.62
C GLY A 312 -2.34 -12.51 -11.91
N LEU A 313 -3.55 -11.94 -11.87
CA LEU A 313 -4.11 -11.23 -13.02
C LEU A 313 -3.28 -9.99 -13.45
N GLY A 314 -2.49 -9.41 -12.54
CA GLY A 314 -1.56 -8.32 -12.86
C GLY A 314 -2.19 -7.17 -13.64
N ASP A 315 -1.65 -6.89 -14.84
CA ASP A 315 -2.10 -5.81 -15.73
C ASP A 315 -3.43 -6.07 -16.46
N ARG A 316 -4.11 -7.21 -16.21
CA ARG A 316 -5.48 -7.51 -16.67
C ARG A 316 -6.52 -6.74 -15.86
N VAL A 317 -6.42 -5.41 -15.87
CA VAL A 317 -7.21 -4.49 -15.05
C VAL A 317 -8.71 -4.63 -15.32
N ALA A 318 -9.12 -4.86 -16.57
CA ALA A 318 -10.52 -5.00 -16.94
C ALA A 318 -11.18 -6.21 -16.23
N GLU A 319 -10.51 -7.36 -16.25
CA GLU A 319 -10.98 -8.59 -15.61
C GLU A 319 -11.00 -8.46 -14.08
N ARG A 320 -9.98 -7.82 -13.49
CA ARG A 320 -9.93 -7.54 -12.05
C ARG A 320 -11.09 -6.64 -11.63
N THR A 321 -11.33 -5.55 -12.37
CA THR A 321 -12.46 -4.63 -12.15
C THR A 321 -13.79 -5.37 -12.25
N ALA A 322 -13.98 -6.21 -13.28
CA ALA A 322 -15.21 -6.97 -13.47
C ALA A 322 -15.45 -8.01 -12.35
N LEU A 323 -14.41 -8.69 -11.87
CA LEU A 323 -14.50 -9.59 -10.73
C LEU A 323 -14.91 -8.86 -9.45
N LEU A 324 -14.31 -7.71 -9.16
CA LEU A 324 -14.64 -6.92 -7.97
C LEU A 324 -16.08 -6.37 -8.06
N ALA A 325 -16.49 -5.90 -9.23
CA ALA A 325 -17.86 -5.46 -9.49
C ALA A 325 -18.88 -6.60 -9.35
N GLY A 326 -18.51 -7.83 -9.71
CA GLY A 326 -19.33 -9.02 -9.45
C GLY A 326 -19.46 -9.33 -7.97
N GLN A 327 -18.36 -9.27 -7.22
CA GLN A 327 -18.33 -9.52 -5.77
C GLN A 327 -19.10 -8.47 -4.97
N LEU A 328 -19.04 -7.19 -5.36
CA LEU A 328 -19.81 -6.11 -4.71
C LEU A 328 -21.33 -6.29 -4.85
N ARG A 329 -21.78 -7.08 -5.83
CA ARG A 329 -23.20 -7.43 -6.04
C ARG A 329 -23.61 -8.72 -5.34
N SER A 330 -22.70 -9.35 -4.60
CA SER A 330 -23.01 -10.57 -3.86
C SER A 330 -24.04 -10.32 -2.76
N PRO A 331 -24.96 -11.26 -2.50
CA PRO A 331 -25.80 -11.19 -1.32
C PRO A 331 -24.98 -11.29 -0.01
N ASP A 332 -23.77 -11.86 -0.04
CA ASP A 332 -22.90 -12.00 1.13
C ASP A 332 -22.20 -10.68 1.50
N PRO A 333 -22.48 -10.08 2.67
CA PRO A 333 -21.78 -8.90 3.14
C PRO A 333 -20.27 -9.06 3.31
N ALA A 334 -19.79 -10.25 3.71
CA ALA A 334 -18.36 -10.48 3.93
C ALA A 334 -17.59 -10.41 2.60
N GLN A 335 -18.12 -11.06 1.56
CA GLN A 335 -17.58 -10.96 0.20
C GLN A 335 -17.57 -9.52 -0.33
N ARG A 336 -18.59 -8.72 -0.01
CA ARG A 336 -18.62 -7.30 -0.39
C ARG A 336 -17.56 -6.47 0.34
N ILE A 337 -17.32 -6.72 1.63
CA ILE A 337 -16.24 -6.08 2.40
C ILE A 337 -14.88 -6.41 1.78
N ASP A 338 -14.63 -7.67 1.46
CA ASP A 338 -13.39 -8.10 0.80
C ASP A 338 -13.22 -7.45 -0.56
N ALA A 339 -14.29 -7.35 -1.35
CA ALA A 339 -14.27 -6.66 -2.63
C ALA A 339 -13.90 -5.17 -2.47
N ILE A 340 -14.39 -4.47 -1.44
CA ILE A 340 -14.00 -3.08 -1.14
C ILE A 340 -12.50 -2.99 -0.83
N ARG A 341 -11.98 -3.91 0.02
CA ARG A 341 -10.56 -3.95 0.40
C ARG A 341 -9.66 -4.22 -0.80
N MET A 342 -9.99 -5.23 -1.60
CA MET A 342 -9.24 -5.58 -2.83
C MET A 342 -9.34 -4.47 -3.88
N SER A 343 -10.49 -3.80 -4.00
CA SER A 343 -10.65 -2.64 -4.89
C SER A 343 -9.70 -1.50 -4.51
N SER A 344 -9.51 -1.25 -3.22
CA SER A 344 -8.57 -0.23 -2.73
C SER A 344 -7.14 -0.53 -3.21
N GLY A 345 -6.71 -1.79 -3.15
CA GLY A 345 -5.41 -2.22 -3.70
C GLY A 345 -5.28 -2.03 -5.22
N LEU A 346 -6.33 -2.40 -5.98
CA LEU A 346 -6.34 -2.21 -7.43
C LEU A 346 -6.25 -0.72 -7.81
N LEU A 347 -7.10 0.12 -7.21
CA LEU A 347 -7.21 1.55 -7.51
C LEU A 347 -5.94 2.33 -7.16
N ARG A 348 -5.22 1.91 -6.12
CA ARG A 348 -3.94 2.51 -5.69
C ARG A 348 -2.78 2.23 -6.63
N SER A 349 -2.76 1.06 -7.29
CA SER A 349 -1.58 0.63 -8.05
C SER A 349 -1.78 0.62 -9.57
N TRP A 350 -3.01 0.46 -10.05
CA TRP A 350 -3.35 0.44 -11.47
C TRP A 350 -4.19 1.64 -11.89
N ARG A 351 -4.06 1.98 -13.16
CA ARG A 351 -4.90 2.91 -13.91
C ARG A 351 -5.94 2.12 -14.68
N GLY A 352 -7.13 2.68 -14.84
CA GLY A 352 -8.22 2.03 -15.55
C GLY A 352 -9.52 2.82 -15.49
N GLU A 353 -10.53 2.31 -16.19
CA GLU A 353 -11.89 2.84 -16.16
C GLU A 353 -12.63 2.26 -14.95
N TYR A 354 -12.66 3.02 -13.86
CA TYR A 354 -13.20 2.56 -12.56
C TYR A 354 -14.61 3.06 -12.25
N GLY A 355 -15.27 3.74 -13.19
CA GLY A 355 -16.56 4.41 -12.97
C GLY A 355 -17.63 3.51 -12.33
N GLU A 356 -17.88 2.35 -12.93
CA GLU A 356 -18.85 1.37 -12.42
C GLU A 356 -18.44 0.84 -11.04
N LEU A 357 -17.17 0.45 -10.89
CA LEU A 357 -16.67 -0.13 -9.64
C LEU A 357 -16.82 0.85 -8.47
N ILE A 358 -16.48 2.12 -8.68
CA ILE A 358 -16.59 3.16 -7.66
C ILE A 358 -18.05 3.48 -7.34
N GLY A 359 -18.93 3.50 -8.35
CA GLY A 359 -20.38 3.61 -8.14
C GLY A 359 -20.91 2.49 -7.23
N LEU A 360 -20.53 1.23 -7.49
CA LEU A 360 -20.91 0.07 -6.67
C LEU A 360 -20.36 0.14 -5.24
N ILE A 361 -19.15 0.68 -5.03
CA ILE A 361 -18.64 0.95 -3.68
C ILE A 361 -19.50 2.01 -3.00
N GLY A 362 -19.90 3.07 -3.72
CA GLY A 362 -20.83 4.09 -3.23
C GLY A 362 -22.18 3.54 -2.78
N GLU A 363 -22.76 2.60 -3.54
CA GLU A 363 -24.01 1.92 -3.17
C GLU A 363 -23.94 1.20 -1.82
N GLN A 364 -22.74 0.78 -1.37
CA GLN A 364 -22.57 0.11 -0.08
C GLN A 364 -22.71 1.06 1.12
N LEU A 365 -22.75 2.38 0.91
CA LEU A 365 -22.99 3.36 1.97
C LEU A 365 -24.41 3.25 2.56
N ASP A 366 -25.38 2.79 1.76
CA ASP A 366 -26.77 2.56 2.18
C ASP A 366 -27.00 1.14 2.72
N ALA A 367 -25.94 0.34 2.86
CA ALA A 367 -26.07 -1.02 3.37
C ALA A 367 -26.51 -1.03 4.84
N ALA A 368 -27.49 -1.88 5.17
CA ALA A 368 -27.96 -2.07 6.54
C ALA A 368 -26.87 -2.54 7.53
N GLU A 369 -25.78 -3.14 7.02
CA GLU A 369 -24.64 -3.56 7.82
C GLU A 369 -23.62 -2.42 7.97
N PRO A 370 -23.41 -1.87 9.19
CA PRO A 370 -22.58 -0.69 9.40
C PRO A 370 -21.11 -0.84 8.99
N ARG A 371 -20.59 -2.08 9.01
CA ARG A 371 -19.21 -2.39 8.59
C ARG A 371 -19.00 -2.12 7.10
N LEU A 372 -20.00 -2.39 6.26
CA LEU A 372 -19.94 -2.11 4.82
C LEU A 372 -19.89 -0.61 4.55
N ALA A 373 -20.79 0.17 5.17
CA ALA A 373 -20.80 1.62 5.01
C ALA A 373 -19.48 2.26 5.44
N ASN A 374 -18.90 1.81 6.56
CA ASN A 374 -17.59 2.29 7.02
C ASN A 374 -16.46 1.90 6.04
N ALA A 375 -16.41 0.64 5.60
CA ALA A 375 -15.42 0.18 4.63
C ALA A 375 -15.50 0.97 3.32
N ALA A 376 -16.72 1.22 2.82
CA ALA A 376 -16.97 2.00 1.62
C ALA A 376 -16.54 3.47 1.78
N ALA A 377 -16.96 4.14 2.86
CA ALA A 377 -16.58 5.52 3.14
C ALA A 377 -15.06 5.69 3.25
N THR A 378 -14.38 4.74 3.89
CA THR A 378 -12.92 4.72 4.02
C THR A 378 -12.24 4.53 2.67
N ALA A 379 -12.66 3.54 1.88
CA ALA A 379 -12.11 3.30 0.55
C ALA A 379 -12.28 4.51 -0.38
N LEU A 380 -13.46 5.14 -0.39
CA LEU A 380 -13.76 6.33 -1.20
C LEU A 380 -12.94 7.55 -0.76
N GLY A 381 -12.63 7.67 0.54
CA GLY A 381 -11.84 8.75 1.12
C GLY A 381 -10.40 8.86 0.59
N GLU A 382 -9.87 7.79 0.00
CA GLU A 382 -8.53 7.73 -0.59
C GLU A 382 -8.49 8.09 -2.09
N LEU A 383 -9.64 8.18 -2.74
CA LEU A 383 -9.73 8.29 -4.20
C LEU A 383 -9.69 9.74 -4.71
N PHE A 384 -9.91 10.73 -3.85
CA PHE A 384 -10.03 12.15 -4.22
C PHE A 384 -11.02 12.33 -5.39
N LYS A 385 -10.63 13.00 -6.47
CA LYS A 385 -11.47 13.23 -7.66
C LYS A 385 -11.92 11.94 -8.35
N LEU A 386 -11.20 10.83 -8.16
CA LEU A 386 -11.60 9.54 -8.73
C LEU A 386 -12.89 9.01 -8.06
N ALA A 387 -13.25 9.47 -6.85
CA ALA A 387 -14.53 9.15 -6.19
C ALA A 387 -15.76 9.83 -6.83
N ALA A 388 -15.61 10.64 -7.89
CA ALA A 388 -16.73 11.32 -8.54
C ALA A 388 -17.97 10.43 -8.84
N PRO A 389 -17.84 9.16 -9.27
CA PRO A 389 -18.99 8.28 -9.48
C PRO A 389 -19.82 7.96 -8.22
N ALA A 390 -19.27 8.17 -7.02
CA ALA A 390 -19.91 7.88 -5.74
C ALA A 390 -20.32 9.15 -4.96
N THR A 391 -20.12 10.36 -5.51
CA THR A 391 -20.37 11.60 -4.75
C THR A 391 -21.83 11.82 -4.37
N ASP A 392 -22.77 11.32 -5.17
CA ASP A 392 -24.20 11.40 -4.85
C ASP A 392 -24.55 10.55 -3.62
N ALA A 393 -24.12 9.28 -3.61
CA ALA A 393 -24.29 8.39 -2.46
C ALA A 393 -23.59 8.93 -1.21
N LEU A 394 -22.37 9.49 -1.34
CA LEU A 394 -21.67 10.14 -0.24
C LEU A 394 -22.43 11.36 0.29
N ALA A 395 -23.00 12.20 -0.58
CA ALA A 395 -23.73 13.40 -0.18
C ALA A 395 -25.03 13.04 0.56
N GLU A 396 -25.74 12.01 0.11
CA GLU A 396 -26.91 11.46 0.79
C GLU A 396 -26.52 10.90 2.17
N PHE A 397 -25.48 10.07 2.23
CA PHE A 397 -24.98 9.48 3.48
C PHE A 397 -24.57 10.54 4.50
N VAL A 398 -23.81 11.57 4.08
CA VAL A 398 -23.40 12.69 4.95
C VAL A 398 -24.60 13.52 5.42
N SER A 399 -25.65 13.65 4.60
CA SER A 399 -26.84 14.44 4.95
C SER A 399 -27.80 13.69 5.88
N ALA A 400 -27.81 12.36 5.83
CA ALA A 400 -28.74 11.52 6.58
C ALA A 400 -28.48 11.56 8.10
N GLU A 401 -27.22 11.48 8.52
CA GLU A 401 -26.89 11.28 9.94
C GLU A 401 -25.63 12.07 10.35
N PRO A 402 -25.77 13.16 11.13
CA PRO A 402 -24.64 14.00 11.56
C PRO A 402 -23.61 13.29 12.43
N SER A 403 -23.94 12.16 13.07
CA SER A 403 -22.96 11.39 13.85
C SER A 403 -21.79 10.86 13.01
N HIS A 404 -21.93 10.79 11.68
CA HIS A 404 -20.86 10.37 10.76
C HIS A 404 -19.89 11.49 10.36
N TRP A 405 -20.12 12.74 10.78
CA TRP A 405 -19.27 13.85 10.36
C TRP A 405 -17.91 13.87 11.04
N VAL A 406 -17.82 13.30 12.23
CA VAL A 406 -16.60 13.33 13.05
C VAL A 406 -16.23 11.90 13.44
N GLN A 407 -14.95 11.59 13.33
CA GLN A 407 -14.36 10.38 13.88
C GLN A 407 -13.64 10.71 15.19
N GLU A 408 -13.95 9.96 16.24
CA GLU A 408 -13.38 10.13 17.58
C GLU A 408 -12.66 8.85 18.01
N TRP A 409 -11.51 9.02 18.65
CA TRP A 409 -10.67 7.94 19.16
C TRP A 409 -10.48 8.16 20.66
N ALA A 410 -10.37 7.08 21.45
CA ALA A 410 -10.37 7.15 22.92
C ALA A 410 -9.31 8.11 23.52
N SER A 411 -8.21 8.36 22.80
CA SER A 411 -7.11 9.25 23.21
C SER A 411 -6.64 10.19 22.09
N GLY A 412 -7.38 10.29 20.98
CA GLY A 412 -6.97 11.01 19.78
C GLY A 412 -7.76 12.30 19.53
N PRO A 413 -7.24 13.19 18.67
CA PRO A 413 -7.99 14.37 18.26
C PRO A 413 -9.24 13.99 17.45
N ARG A 414 -10.25 14.88 17.45
CA ARG A 414 -11.41 14.76 16.57
C ARG A 414 -10.97 14.95 15.12
N MET A 415 -11.33 14.03 14.24
CA MET A 415 -10.99 14.03 12.81
C MET A 415 -12.26 14.07 11.96
N LEU A 416 -12.14 14.47 10.69
CA LEU A 416 -13.25 14.36 9.74
C LEU A 416 -13.64 12.88 9.60
N GLY A 417 -14.94 12.60 9.61
CA GLY A 417 -15.44 11.29 9.22
C GLY A 417 -15.11 10.99 7.75
N SER A 418 -14.83 9.72 7.44
CA SER A 418 -14.33 9.30 6.12
C SER A 418 -15.19 9.79 4.95
N ALA A 419 -16.53 9.78 5.10
CA ALA A 419 -17.44 10.23 4.04
C ALA A 419 -17.38 11.76 3.79
N VAL A 420 -17.23 12.56 4.85
CA VAL A 420 -17.05 14.02 4.73
C VAL A 420 -15.70 14.34 4.08
N ALA A 421 -14.64 13.63 4.51
CA ALA A 421 -13.33 13.76 3.90
C ALA A 421 -13.34 13.34 2.41
N ALA A 422 -14.06 12.28 2.06
CA ALA A 422 -14.22 11.81 0.69
C ALA A 422 -14.88 12.86 -0.21
N LEU A 423 -16.01 13.46 0.21
CA LEU A 423 -16.67 14.53 -0.54
C LEU A 423 -15.78 15.75 -0.72
N ALA A 424 -15.10 16.18 0.36
CA ALA A 424 -14.21 17.34 0.31
C ALA A 424 -13.04 17.11 -0.64
N ARG A 425 -12.39 15.93 -0.57
CA ARG A 425 -11.27 15.54 -1.45
C ARG A 425 -11.71 15.29 -2.90
N ALA A 426 -12.95 14.89 -3.13
CA ALA A 426 -13.54 14.80 -4.46
C ALA A 426 -13.82 16.19 -5.07
N GLY A 427 -13.85 17.25 -4.25
CA GLY A 427 -14.14 18.62 -4.67
C GLY A 427 -15.64 18.93 -4.74
N ASP A 428 -16.49 18.17 -4.04
CA ASP A 428 -17.94 18.35 -4.07
C ASP A 428 -18.40 19.48 -3.15
N ALA A 429 -18.96 20.54 -3.72
CA ALA A 429 -19.38 21.74 -3.00
C ALA A 429 -20.53 21.50 -2.00
N ARG A 430 -21.28 20.39 -2.11
CA ARG A 430 -22.38 20.06 -1.18
C ARG A 430 -21.90 19.85 0.26
N VAL A 431 -20.61 19.55 0.46
CA VAL A 431 -20.02 19.39 1.79
C VAL A 431 -19.75 20.72 2.50
N VAL A 432 -19.72 21.85 1.78
CA VAL A 432 -19.33 23.16 2.34
C VAL A 432 -20.21 23.60 3.53
N PRO A 433 -21.55 23.50 3.48
CA PRO A 433 -22.39 23.82 4.64
C PRO A 433 -22.13 22.92 5.85
N VAL A 434 -21.76 21.66 5.62
CA VAL A 434 -21.41 20.70 6.68
C VAL A 434 -20.12 21.11 7.36
N LEU A 435 -19.07 21.41 6.58
CA LEU A 435 -17.79 21.93 7.10
C LEU A 435 -17.97 23.25 7.87
N GLY A 436 -18.86 24.13 7.40
CA GLY A 436 -19.20 25.37 8.09
C GLY A 436 -19.74 25.12 9.50
N ARG A 437 -20.72 24.21 9.64
CA ARG A 437 -21.26 23.81 10.96
C ARG A 437 -20.21 23.14 11.84
N MET A 438 -19.28 22.39 11.26
CA MET A 438 -18.21 21.74 12.02
C MET A 438 -17.19 22.75 12.59
N LEU A 439 -16.96 23.88 11.91
CA LEU A 439 -16.13 24.97 12.43
C LEU A 439 -16.76 25.68 13.64
N GLU A 440 -18.09 25.64 13.77
CA GLU A 440 -18.83 26.19 14.92
C GLU A 440 -18.75 25.29 16.17
N LEU A 441 -18.27 24.05 16.04
CA LEU A 441 -18.09 23.16 17.18
C LEU A 441 -16.97 23.66 18.11
N PRO A 442 -17.11 23.50 19.44
CA PRO A 442 -16.07 23.88 20.41
C PRO A 442 -14.71 23.25 20.06
N GLU A 443 -14.75 21.97 19.68
CA GLU A 443 -13.60 21.22 19.17
C GLU A 443 -13.88 20.81 17.71
N ALA A 444 -13.54 21.71 16.78
CA ALA A 444 -13.60 21.41 15.35
C ALA A 444 -12.55 20.35 14.97
N PRO A 445 -12.82 19.49 13.97
CA PRO A 445 -11.85 18.48 13.55
C PRO A 445 -10.52 19.05 13.10
N GLN A 446 -9.43 18.42 13.54
CA GLN A 446 -8.07 18.94 13.33
C GLN A 446 -7.60 18.86 11.89
N ASP A 447 -8.17 17.99 11.07
CA ASP A 447 -7.82 17.82 9.66
C ASP A 447 -8.70 18.62 8.69
N LEU A 448 -9.70 19.34 9.18
CA LEU A 448 -10.65 20.10 8.36
C LEU A 448 -9.95 21.08 7.41
N GLY A 449 -8.94 21.79 7.91
CA GLY A 449 -8.19 22.76 7.10
C GLY A 449 -7.46 22.13 5.92
N TYR A 450 -7.03 20.87 6.03
CA TYR A 450 -6.22 20.19 5.02
C TYR A 450 -7.02 19.76 3.79
N VAL A 451 -8.35 19.64 3.90
CA VAL A 451 -9.19 19.23 2.77
C VAL A 451 -9.70 20.39 1.92
N LEU A 452 -9.53 21.64 2.36
CA LEU A 452 -10.14 22.81 1.71
C LEU A 452 -9.54 23.13 0.33
N ASP A 453 -8.27 22.80 0.10
CA ASP A 453 -7.61 22.99 -1.20
C ASP A 453 -8.32 22.21 -2.33
N HIS A 454 -8.91 21.06 -2.00
CA HIS A 454 -9.59 20.21 -2.97
C HIS A 454 -10.96 20.76 -3.42
N LEU A 455 -11.60 21.59 -2.58
CA LEU A 455 -12.85 22.27 -2.89
C LEU A 455 -12.64 23.52 -3.74
N GLY A 456 -11.40 24.04 -3.82
CA GLY A 456 -11.07 25.23 -4.58
C GLY A 456 -11.96 26.43 -4.23
N PRO A 457 -12.47 27.18 -5.23
CA PRO A 457 -13.31 28.36 -4.98
C PRO A 457 -14.59 28.08 -4.19
N ALA A 458 -15.11 26.84 -4.20
CA ALA A 458 -16.35 26.50 -3.49
C ALA A 458 -16.21 26.64 -1.97
N ALA A 459 -15.00 26.53 -1.42
CA ALA A 459 -14.74 26.66 0.01
C ALA A 459 -14.56 28.11 0.49
N ALA A 460 -14.59 29.11 -0.42
CA ALA A 460 -14.46 30.52 -0.06
C ALA A 460 -15.40 31.00 1.08
N PRO A 461 -16.67 30.53 1.17
CA PRO A 461 -17.56 30.89 2.29
C PRO A 461 -17.07 30.47 3.68
N LEU A 462 -16.09 29.56 3.79
CA LEU A 462 -15.55 29.10 5.07
C LEU A 462 -14.47 30.04 5.65
N ALA A 463 -13.95 30.97 4.84
CA ALA A 463 -12.86 31.85 5.25
C ALA A 463 -13.17 32.71 6.50
N PRO A 464 -14.36 33.32 6.66
CA PRO A 464 -14.69 34.07 7.87
C PRO A 464 -14.70 33.22 9.15
N ALA A 465 -15.19 31.98 9.08
CA ALA A 465 -15.23 31.06 10.21
C ALA A 465 -13.82 30.61 10.63
N LEU A 466 -12.97 30.27 9.66
CA LEU A 466 -11.56 29.95 9.90
C LEU A 466 -10.81 31.12 10.55
N ARG A 467 -11.01 32.34 10.02
CA ARG A 467 -10.44 33.57 10.57
C ARG A 467 -10.90 33.80 12.00
N GLY A 468 -12.19 33.66 12.30
CA GLY A 468 -12.74 33.79 13.65
C GLY A 468 -12.07 32.84 14.64
N ARG A 469 -11.93 31.55 14.29
CA ARG A 469 -11.22 30.58 15.13
C ARG A 469 -9.73 30.90 15.30
N LEU A 470 -9.08 31.38 14.24
CA LEU A 470 -7.68 31.80 14.31
C LEU A 470 -7.52 33.02 15.24
N ALA A 471 -8.48 33.94 15.27
CA ALA A 471 -8.49 35.10 16.16
C ALA A 471 -8.58 34.68 17.64
N GLU A 472 -9.37 33.64 17.94
CA GLU A 472 -9.58 33.10 19.29
C GLU A 472 -8.44 32.21 19.78
N THR A 473 -7.54 31.79 18.88
CA THR A 473 -6.45 30.87 19.21
C THR A 473 -5.44 31.52 20.17
N ARG A 474 -5.18 30.83 21.29
CA ARG A 474 -4.20 31.21 22.32
C ARG A 474 -2.77 31.02 21.80
N LEU A 475 -1.90 31.97 22.13
CA LEU A 475 -0.47 31.94 21.76
C LEU A 475 0.33 31.19 22.84
N ASP A 476 0.01 29.91 23.04
CA ASP A 476 0.67 29.02 24.00
C ASP A 476 1.32 27.81 23.29
N HIS A 477 1.82 26.85 24.06
CA HIS A 477 2.51 25.67 23.52
C HIS A 477 1.67 24.81 22.57
N ARG A 478 0.34 24.94 22.55
CA ARG A 478 -0.59 24.23 21.64
C ARG A 478 -0.88 25.00 20.34
N LEU A 479 -0.27 26.18 20.17
CA LEU A 479 -0.53 27.05 19.03
C LEU A 479 -0.38 26.32 17.69
N TYR A 480 0.68 25.51 17.53
CA TYR A 480 0.92 24.78 16.28
C TYR A 480 -0.24 23.81 15.94
N ASP A 481 -0.70 23.04 16.92
CA ASP A 481 -1.71 22.00 16.70
C ASP A 481 -3.09 22.62 16.36
N VAL A 482 -3.40 23.80 16.92
CA VAL A 482 -4.68 24.50 16.69
C VAL A 482 -4.63 25.41 15.48
N ALA A 483 -3.59 26.24 15.35
CA ALA A 483 -3.47 27.20 14.25
C ALA A 483 -3.02 26.53 12.95
N GLY A 484 -2.32 25.40 12.99
CA GLY A 484 -1.74 24.77 11.81
C GLY A 484 -2.77 24.44 10.72
N PRO A 485 -3.84 23.68 11.05
CA PRO A 485 -4.93 23.40 10.11
C PRO A 485 -5.65 24.67 9.64
N LEU A 486 -5.88 25.64 10.54
CA LEU A 486 -6.56 26.89 10.22
C LEU A 486 -5.74 27.74 9.22
N LEU A 487 -4.44 27.88 9.47
CA LEU A 487 -3.50 28.57 8.59
C LEU A 487 -3.40 27.86 7.24
N TYR A 488 -3.38 26.52 7.22
CA TYR A 488 -3.40 25.75 5.98
C TYR A 488 -4.66 26.04 5.15
N GLY A 489 -5.83 26.01 5.79
CA GLY A 489 -7.11 26.33 5.15
C GLY A 489 -7.15 27.76 4.61
N LEU A 490 -6.75 28.76 5.42
CA LEU A 490 -6.70 30.16 4.99
C LEU A 490 -5.70 30.39 3.84
N THR A 491 -4.58 29.65 3.83
CA THR A 491 -3.61 29.64 2.74
C THR A 491 -4.24 29.11 1.45
N ALA A 492 -4.91 27.96 1.51
CA ALA A 492 -5.59 27.34 0.36
C ALA A 492 -6.67 28.26 -0.23
N LEU A 493 -7.44 28.93 0.64
CA LEU A 493 -8.48 29.88 0.23
C LEU A 493 -7.94 31.26 -0.19
N ARG A 494 -6.64 31.53 0.04
CA ARG A 494 -6.03 32.86 -0.13
C ARG A 494 -6.83 33.96 0.59
N ALA A 495 -7.26 33.67 1.82
CA ALA A 495 -8.14 34.51 2.61
C ALA A 495 -7.42 35.75 3.20
N VAL A 496 -7.17 36.75 2.34
CA VAL A 496 -6.42 37.97 2.68
C VAL A 496 -6.99 38.71 3.89
N ASP A 497 -8.30 38.67 4.11
CA ASP A 497 -8.95 39.31 5.27
C ASP A 497 -8.43 38.79 6.62
N ALA A 498 -7.80 37.61 6.66
CA ALA A 498 -7.18 37.04 7.86
C ALA A 498 -5.76 37.56 8.14
N LEU A 499 -5.23 38.48 7.33
CA LEU A 499 -3.89 39.05 7.49
C LEU A 499 -3.62 39.59 8.91
N PRO A 500 -4.54 40.30 9.58
CA PRO A 500 -4.31 40.77 10.95
C PRO A 500 -4.05 39.63 11.93
N GLU A 501 -4.79 38.52 11.82
CA GLU A 501 -4.65 37.34 12.67
C GLU A 501 -3.36 36.58 12.36
N VAL A 502 -2.97 36.50 11.09
CA VAL A 502 -1.69 35.92 10.65
C VAL A 502 -0.50 36.71 11.21
N LEU A 503 -0.54 38.05 11.14
CA LEU A 503 0.51 38.92 11.70
C LEU A 503 0.56 38.87 13.23
N ARG A 504 -0.59 38.76 13.90
CA ARG A 504 -0.67 38.54 15.36
C ARG A 504 0.09 37.28 15.76
N ILE A 505 -0.08 36.20 15.00
CA ILE A 505 0.63 34.93 15.25
C ILE A 505 2.13 35.08 14.98
N LEU A 506 2.53 35.68 13.84
CA LEU A 506 3.94 35.91 13.52
C LEU A 506 4.68 36.67 14.63
N ARG A 507 4.05 37.72 15.16
CA ARG A 507 4.66 38.62 16.15
C ARG A 507 4.61 38.07 17.57
N GLY A 508 3.70 37.12 17.85
CA GLY A 508 3.40 36.65 19.20
C GLY A 508 3.60 35.15 19.44
N ALA A 509 4.11 34.39 18.45
CA ALA A 509 4.34 32.96 18.61
C ALA A 509 5.30 32.68 19.79
N PRO A 510 5.00 31.67 20.65
CA PRO A 510 5.88 31.29 21.74
C PRO A 510 7.21 30.74 21.19
N GLU A 511 8.24 30.63 22.04
CA GLU A 511 9.53 30.05 21.63
C GLU A 511 9.41 28.57 21.24
N TYR A 512 8.58 27.82 21.98
CA TYR A 512 8.34 26.41 21.68
C TYR A 512 7.65 26.25 20.31
N ARG A 513 8.30 25.50 19.40
CA ARG A 513 7.86 25.26 18.01
C ARG A 513 7.61 26.53 17.20
N ARG A 514 8.23 27.66 17.57
CA ARG A 514 8.08 28.95 16.87
C ARG A 514 8.26 28.81 15.36
N GLU A 515 9.36 28.18 14.97
CA GLU A 515 9.78 28.05 13.57
C GLU A 515 8.74 27.31 12.71
N TRP A 516 8.06 26.31 13.28
CA TRP A 516 7.03 25.54 12.57
C TRP A 516 5.78 26.39 12.33
N VAL A 517 5.40 27.21 13.31
CA VAL A 517 4.27 28.14 13.17
C VAL A 517 4.63 29.27 12.20
N GLU A 518 5.83 29.85 12.33
CA GLU A 518 6.32 30.88 11.43
C GLU A 518 6.38 30.37 9.99
N GLU A 519 6.80 29.13 9.74
CA GLU A 519 6.75 28.53 8.41
C GLU A 519 5.34 28.54 7.80
N LEU A 520 4.32 28.16 8.58
CA LEU A 520 2.93 28.17 8.11
C LEU A 520 2.44 29.59 7.85
N VAL A 521 2.85 30.56 8.67
CA VAL A 521 2.56 31.98 8.45
C VAL A 521 3.24 32.49 7.19
N LEU A 522 4.52 32.20 6.98
CA LEU A 522 5.24 32.61 5.76
C LEU A 522 4.58 32.04 4.50
N ARG A 523 4.08 30.80 4.56
CA ARG A 523 3.31 30.18 3.47
C ARG A 523 1.99 30.92 3.21
N ALA A 524 1.26 31.29 4.26
CA ALA A 524 0.03 32.07 4.16
C ALA A 524 0.28 33.45 3.54
N LEU A 525 1.30 34.17 4.01
CA LEU A 525 1.71 35.47 3.48
C LEU A 525 2.11 35.38 2.00
N ALA A 526 2.86 34.35 1.61
CA ALA A 526 3.21 34.10 0.22
C ALA A 526 1.97 33.85 -0.66
N ALA A 527 0.98 33.09 -0.16
CA ALA A 527 -0.27 32.82 -0.88
C ALA A 527 -1.15 34.07 -1.03
N PHE A 528 -1.16 34.96 -0.03
CA PHE A 528 -1.82 36.26 -0.10
C PHE A 528 -1.13 37.19 -1.11
N GLY A 529 0.17 37.01 -1.33
CA GLY A 529 0.95 37.74 -2.33
C GLY A 529 1.00 39.24 -2.03
N PRO A 530 0.90 40.12 -3.05
CA PRO A 530 1.00 41.58 -2.85
C PRO A 530 -0.02 42.18 -1.87
N ALA A 531 -1.14 41.50 -1.64
CA ALA A 531 -2.15 41.94 -0.68
C ALA A 531 -1.67 41.87 0.78
N ALA A 532 -0.62 41.09 1.07
CA ALA A 532 0.03 41.02 2.38
C ALA A 532 1.13 42.08 2.56
N GLY A 533 1.08 43.20 1.84
CA GLY A 533 2.09 44.27 1.90
C GLY A 533 2.37 44.82 3.30
N GLU A 534 1.42 44.74 4.23
CA GLU A 534 1.63 45.10 5.64
C GLU A 534 2.72 44.25 6.33
N ALA A 535 2.99 43.04 5.83
CA ALA A 535 3.99 42.13 6.37
C ALA A 535 5.43 42.46 5.93
N VAL A 536 5.63 43.36 4.95
CA VAL A 536 6.97 43.65 4.39
C VAL A 536 8.00 44.06 5.44
N PRO A 537 7.70 44.93 6.43
CA PRO A 537 8.65 45.26 7.49
C PRO A 537 9.04 44.04 8.34
N ASP A 538 8.08 43.18 8.69
CA ASP A 538 8.33 41.96 9.46
C ASP A 538 9.20 40.96 8.66
N LEU A 539 8.90 40.78 7.36
CA LEU A 539 9.65 39.90 6.45
C LEU A 539 11.07 40.40 6.20
N ARG A 540 11.28 41.70 5.97
CA ARG A 540 12.63 42.28 5.83
C ARG A 540 13.42 42.17 7.13
N ALA A 541 12.78 42.39 8.28
CA ALA A 541 13.40 42.19 9.58
C ALA A 541 13.79 40.72 9.80
N LEU A 542 12.96 39.75 9.39
CA LEU A 542 13.28 38.31 9.42
C LEU A 542 14.42 37.95 8.48
N LEU A 543 14.44 38.51 7.27
CA LEU A 543 15.47 38.24 6.28
C LEU A 543 16.85 38.76 6.73
N GLY A 544 16.89 39.91 7.42
CA GLY A 544 18.12 40.46 7.98
C GLY A 544 18.77 39.58 9.06
N ARG A 545 17.98 38.73 9.75
CA ARG A 545 18.45 37.74 10.73
C ARG A 545 18.67 36.36 10.10
N ALA A 546 18.37 36.17 8.82
CA ALA A 546 18.49 34.87 8.14
C ALA A 546 19.83 34.15 8.36
N PRO A 547 21.01 34.83 8.39
CA PRO A 547 22.29 34.16 8.67
C PRO A 547 22.40 33.55 10.08
N LEU A 548 21.54 33.97 11.01
CA LEU A 548 21.51 33.51 12.41
C LEU A 548 20.44 32.45 12.66
N LEU A 549 19.57 32.19 11.67
CA LEU A 549 18.46 31.25 11.80
C LEU A 549 18.88 29.84 11.33
N PRO A 550 18.25 28.78 11.87
CA PRO A 550 18.52 27.40 11.44
C PRO A 550 18.28 27.20 9.93
N GLY A 551 18.93 26.16 9.40
CA GLY A 551 18.99 25.83 7.97
C GLY A 551 17.65 25.96 7.23
N GLY A 552 17.69 26.47 6.00
CA GLY A 552 16.53 26.61 5.12
C GLY A 552 15.50 27.69 5.49
N PHE A 553 15.46 28.17 6.74
CA PHE A 553 14.45 29.14 7.18
C PHE A 553 14.56 30.47 6.45
N GLY A 554 15.79 30.97 6.24
CA GLY A 554 16.04 32.16 5.44
C GLY A 554 15.51 32.08 4.01
N VAL A 555 15.49 30.88 3.41
CA VAL A 555 14.89 30.66 2.09
C VAL A 555 13.38 30.86 2.14
N LYS A 556 12.69 30.29 3.15
CA LYS A 556 11.24 30.43 3.32
C LYS A 556 10.83 31.91 3.47
N VAL A 557 11.60 32.68 4.24
CA VAL A 557 11.41 34.12 4.40
C VAL A 557 11.61 34.85 3.06
N ALA A 558 12.66 34.52 2.32
CA ALA A 558 12.92 35.08 0.99
C ALA A 558 11.79 34.74 0.00
N THR A 559 11.25 33.51 0.03
CA THR A 559 10.09 33.10 -0.78
C THR A 559 8.87 33.95 -0.48
N ALA A 560 8.54 34.14 0.81
CA ALA A 560 7.43 34.99 1.23
C ALA A 560 7.64 36.45 0.83
N LEU A 561 8.83 37.00 1.05
CA LEU A 561 9.14 38.38 0.68
C LEU A 561 9.04 38.59 -0.83
N TRP A 562 9.57 37.66 -1.64
CA TRP A 562 9.43 37.71 -3.09
C TRP A 562 7.96 37.74 -3.53
N ALA A 563 7.11 36.88 -2.96
CA ALA A 563 5.70 36.81 -3.32
C ALA A 563 4.91 38.06 -2.92
N VAL A 564 5.30 38.74 -1.84
CA VAL A 564 4.62 39.95 -1.33
C VAL A 564 5.14 41.23 -1.97
N GLU A 565 6.46 41.37 -2.09
CA GLU A 565 7.12 42.62 -2.49
C GLU A 565 7.57 42.62 -3.97
N GLY A 566 7.95 41.45 -4.52
CA GLY A 566 8.45 41.34 -5.89
C GLY A 566 9.83 41.99 -6.12
N ASP A 567 10.55 42.34 -5.05
CA ASP A 567 11.91 42.90 -5.12
C ASP A 567 12.95 41.77 -5.19
N ALA A 568 13.47 41.53 -6.40
CA ALA A 568 14.48 40.48 -6.62
C ALA A 568 15.81 40.81 -5.93
N ASP A 569 16.21 42.09 -5.90
CA ASP A 569 17.51 42.50 -5.35
C ASP A 569 17.57 42.26 -3.83
N ALA A 570 16.43 42.35 -3.14
CA ALA A 570 16.32 42.06 -1.73
C ALA A 570 16.54 40.56 -1.39
N VAL A 571 16.06 39.64 -2.24
CA VAL A 571 16.02 38.20 -1.92
C VAL A 571 17.13 37.38 -2.56
N LEU A 572 17.65 37.81 -3.72
CA LEU A 572 18.67 37.07 -4.47
C LEU A 572 19.94 36.78 -3.68
N PRO A 573 20.50 37.69 -2.84
CA PRO A 573 21.69 37.39 -2.06
C PRO A 573 21.51 36.18 -1.13
N THR A 574 20.39 36.11 -0.41
CA THR A 574 20.06 35.00 0.50
C THR A 574 19.85 33.70 -0.27
N LEU A 575 19.11 33.74 -1.38
CA LEU A 575 18.84 32.55 -2.18
C LEU A 575 20.10 31.99 -2.84
N ARG A 576 20.98 32.84 -3.38
CA ARG A 576 22.25 32.43 -3.98
C ARG A 576 23.20 31.83 -2.94
N ALA A 577 23.28 32.41 -1.75
CA ALA A 577 24.05 31.84 -0.64
C ALA A 577 23.51 30.46 -0.23
N ALA A 578 22.18 30.30 -0.19
CA ALA A 578 21.53 29.04 0.16
C ALA A 578 21.78 27.89 -0.85
N LEU A 579 22.04 28.20 -2.14
CA LEU A 579 22.44 27.19 -3.13
C LEU A 579 23.79 26.52 -2.80
N ALA A 580 24.65 27.19 -2.01
CA ALA A 580 25.92 26.65 -1.55
C ALA A 580 25.84 25.97 -0.17
N SER A 581 24.64 25.85 0.41
CA SER A 581 24.44 25.18 1.71
C SER A 581 24.88 23.71 1.66
N ALA A 582 25.42 23.20 2.78
CA ALA A 582 25.68 21.77 2.94
C ALA A 582 24.39 20.95 2.99
N ASP A 583 23.30 21.52 3.49
CA ASP A 583 21.99 20.89 3.58
C ASP A 583 21.29 20.83 2.21
N SER A 584 20.93 19.62 1.77
CA SER A 584 20.25 19.38 0.49
C SER A 584 18.85 20.00 0.46
N GLY A 585 18.12 19.97 1.57
CA GLY A 585 16.79 20.56 1.69
C GLY A 585 16.81 22.07 1.42
N THR A 586 17.78 22.77 1.99
CA THR A 586 18.03 24.20 1.79
C THR A 586 18.36 24.52 0.33
N ARG A 587 19.28 23.76 -0.30
CA ARG A 587 19.62 23.96 -1.72
C ARG A 587 18.42 23.78 -2.63
N ARG A 588 17.64 22.73 -2.41
CA ARG A 588 16.42 22.41 -3.16
C ARG A 588 15.37 23.50 -3.01
N SER A 589 15.09 23.94 -1.79
CA SER A 589 14.13 25.01 -1.52
C SER A 589 14.56 26.34 -2.18
N ALA A 590 15.86 26.66 -2.17
CA ALA A 590 16.39 27.84 -2.83
C ALA A 590 16.25 27.76 -4.35
N ALA A 591 16.58 26.60 -4.95
CA ALA A 591 16.39 26.35 -6.37
C ALA A 591 14.92 26.48 -6.78
N CYS A 592 13.99 25.88 -6.04
CA CYS A 592 12.55 26.01 -6.29
C CYS A 592 12.08 27.47 -6.24
N THR A 593 12.55 28.25 -5.26
CA THR A 593 12.22 29.68 -5.15
C THR A 593 12.78 30.49 -6.31
N LEU A 594 14.05 30.29 -6.68
CA LEU A 594 14.63 30.95 -7.85
C LEU A 594 13.89 30.56 -9.14
N GLY A 595 13.45 29.31 -9.26
CA GLY A 595 12.63 28.85 -10.38
C GLY A 595 11.26 29.55 -10.45
N SER A 596 10.61 29.82 -9.31
CA SER A 596 9.32 30.54 -9.29
C SER A 596 9.44 32.03 -9.55
N MET A 597 10.62 32.62 -9.33
CA MET A 597 10.95 33.99 -9.76
C MET A 597 11.04 34.09 -11.30
N GLY A 598 11.39 33.00 -11.99
CA GLY A 598 11.54 32.98 -13.44
C GLY A 598 12.76 33.79 -13.91
N LEU A 599 12.62 34.53 -15.01
CA LEU A 599 13.74 35.23 -15.66
C LEU A 599 14.43 36.29 -14.77
N THR A 600 13.74 36.83 -13.76
CA THR A 600 14.34 37.79 -12.82
C THR A 600 15.45 37.17 -11.97
N ALA A 601 15.44 35.85 -11.79
CA ALA A 601 16.47 35.10 -11.08
C ALA A 601 17.62 34.60 -11.97
N ASN A 602 17.70 35.04 -13.23
CA ASN A 602 18.82 34.76 -14.13
C ASN A 602 20.22 35.06 -13.50
N PRO A 603 20.40 36.10 -12.65
CA PRO A 603 21.68 36.30 -11.95
C PRO A 603 22.18 35.10 -11.12
N ALA A 604 21.31 34.14 -10.76
CA ALA A 604 21.68 32.88 -10.08
C ALA A 604 22.04 31.73 -11.03
N PHE A 605 22.11 31.98 -12.35
CA PHE A 605 22.45 30.98 -13.38
C PHE A 605 23.75 30.21 -13.07
N PRO A 606 24.88 30.87 -12.70
CA PRO A 606 26.12 30.15 -12.42
C PRO A 606 25.98 29.12 -11.30
N GLU A 607 25.30 29.48 -10.22
CA GLU A 607 25.08 28.62 -9.06
C GLU A 607 24.09 27.49 -9.35
N LEU A 608 22.99 27.77 -10.05
CA LEU A 608 22.03 26.75 -10.49
C LEU A 608 22.66 25.72 -11.43
N ARG A 609 23.58 26.16 -12.31
CA ARG A 609 24.33 25.26 -13.19
C ARG A 609 25.23 24.31 -12.40
N LEU A 610 25.75 24.70 -11.24
CA LEU A 610 26.55 23.81 -10.38
C LEU A 610 25.69 22.69 -9.77
N LEU A 611 24.41 22.96 -9.46
CA LEU A 611 23.50 21.96 -8.90
C LEU A 611 23.25 20.77 -9.84
N LEU A 612 23.42 20.94 -11.16
CA LEU A 612 23.33 19.82 -12.12
C LEU A 612 24.37 18.73 -11.86
N ARG A 613 25.43 19.04 -11.09
CA ARG A 613 26.50 18.12 -10.71
C ARG A 613 26.46 17.73 -9.23
N ALA A 614 25.37 18.04 -8.52
CA ALA A 614 25.21 17.62 -7.13
C ALA A 614 25.23 16.09 -7.01
N SER A 615 25.77 15.57 -5.90
CA SER A 615 25.73 14.13 -5.58
C SER A 615 24.30 13.64 -5.40
N ASP A 616 23.50 14.40 -4.65
CA ASP A 616 22.08 14.16 -4.40
C ASP A 616 21.23 14.28 -5.69
N PRO A 617 20.58 13.20 -6.15
CA PRO A 617 19.74 13.21 -7.35
C PRO A 617 18.57 14.21 -7.30
N TRP A 618 17.96 14.42 -6.13
CA TRP A 618 16.83 15.37 -5.99
C TRP A 618 17.28 16.81 -6.20
N THR A 619 18.42 17.20 -5.63
CA THR A 619 19.06 18.49 -5.87
C THR A 619 19.35 18.71 -7.35
N ARG A 620 19.82 17.69 -8.08
CA ARG A 620 20.06 17.80 -9.53
C ARG A 620 18.79 18.12 -10.30
N VAL A 621 17.69 17.43 -9.99
CA VAL A 621 16.39 17.63 -10.65
C VAL A 621 15.81 19.01 -10.35
N ASP A 622 15.77 19.41 -9.08
CA ASP A 622 15.26 20.74 -8.70
C ASP A 622 16.13 21.86 -9.29
N GLY A 623 17.46 21.68 -9.32
CA GLY A 623 18.39 22.57 -9.99
C GLY A 623 18.15 22.67 -11.49
N ALA A 624 17.88 21.56 -12.18
CA ALA A 624 17.55 21.54 -13.61
C ALA A 624 16.20 22.22 -13.92
N LEU A 625 15.17 21.96 -13.12
CA LEU A 625 13.86 22.64 -13.25
C LEU A 625 13.99 24.14 -13.03
N ALA A 626 14.73 24.56 -12.01
CA ALA A 626 15.01 25.96 -11.73
C ALA A 626 15.80 26.61 -12.87
N LEU A 627 16.88 25.97 -13.33
CA LEU A 627 17.71 26.45 -14.43
C LEU A 627 16.90 26.69 -15.71
N TRP A 628 15.99 25.77 -16.04
CA TRP A 628 15.10 25.94 -17.18
C TRP A 628 14.18 27.15 -17.00
N ARG A 629 13.58 27.34 -15.83
CA ARG A 629 12.68 28.48 -15.57
C ARG A 629 13.40 29.84 -15.59
N VAL A 630 14.63 29.93 -15.10
CA VAL A 630 15.38 31.21 -15.05
C VAL A 630 16.03 31.60 -16.38
N THR A 631 16.19 30.65 -17.31
CA THR A 631 16.78 30.89 -18.64
C THR A 631 15.76 30.85 -19.78
N ASP A 632 14.58 30.26 -19.53
CA ASP A 632 13.59 29.84 -20.54
C ASP A 632 14.21 28.98 -21.66
N TYR A 633 15.33 28.30 -21.36
CA TYR A 633 16.06 27.48 -22.30
C TYR A 633 16.16 26.02 -21.78
N PRO A 634 15.74 25.02 -22.57
CA PRO A 634 15.64 23.64 -22.09
C PRO A 634 17.01 22.98 -21.84
N GLU A 635 18.03 23.31 -22.60
CA GLU A 635 19.33 22.64 -22.50
C GLU A 635 20.30 23.43 -21.60
N PRO A 636 21.12 22.78 -20.74
CA PRO A 636 21.33 21.34 -20.60
C PRO A 636 20.33 20.63 -19.66
N ALA A 637 19.37 21.35 -19.07
CA ALA A 637 18.49 20.83 -18.02
C ALA A 637 17.65 19.63 -18.48
N TRP A 638 17.09 19.70 -19.69
CA TRP A 638 16.18 18.69 -20.22
C TRP A 638 16.82 17.30 -20.33
N ARG A 639 18.09 17.20 -20.75
CA ARG A 639 18.79 15.90 -20.80
C ARG A 639 18.78 15.20 -19.45
N LEU A 640 19.04 15.93 -18.38
CA LEU A 640 19.03 15.42 -17.01
C LEU A 640 17.62 15.04 -16.58
N LEU A 641 16.64 15.91 -16.80
CA LEU A 641 15.24 15.63 -16.44
C LEU A 641 14.69 14.40 -17.18
N ARG A 642 15.03 14.24 -18.46
CA ARG A 642 14.66 13.07 -19.26
C ARG A 642 15.27 11.77 -18.72
N SER A 643 16.54 11.79 -18.28
CA SER A 643 17.13 10.61 -17.63
C SER A 643 16.48 10.31 -16.27
N SER A 644 16.17 11.35 -15.48
CA SER A 644 15.53 11.19 -14.18
C SER A 644 14.09 10.68 -14.26
N TRP A 645 13.37 10.94 -15.36
CA TRP A 645 12.01 10.44 -15.57
C TRP A 645 11.90 8.91 -15.42
N GLY A 646 12.89 8.18 -15.94
CA GLY A 646 12.96 6.72 -15.85
C GLY A 646 13.43 6.26 -14.47
N ALA A 647 14.51 6.84 -13.96
CA ALA A 647 15.18 6.39 -12.74
C ALA A 647 14.48 6.83 -11.43
N MET A 648 13.69 7.90 -11.47
CA MET A 648 13.11 8.52 -10.26
C MET A 648 11.62 8.84 -10.47
N PRO A 649 10.70 7.92 -10.16
CA PRO A 649 9.29 8.11 -10.48
C PRO A 649 8.65 9.35 -9.85
N PHE A 650 8.98 9.71 -8.60
CA PHE A 650 8.39 10.90 -7.97
C PHE A 650 8.86 12.24 -8.59
N THR A 651 9.84 12.23 -9.49
CA THR A 651 10.25 13.42 -10.25
C THR A 651 9.37 13.68 -11.47
N ARG A 652 8.54 12.72 -11.89
CA ARG A 652 7.70 12.84 -13.09
C ARG A 652 6.70 13.98 -13.00
N VAL A 653 6.05 14.17 -11.85
CA VAL A 653 5.08 15.27 -11.65
C VAL A 653 5.70 16.64 -11.88
N PRO A 654 6.79 17.05 -11.19
CA PRO A 654 7.39 18.37 -11.41
C PRO A 654 8.02 18.53 -12.81
N ILE A 655 8.49 17.45 -13.45
CA ILE A 655 8.95 17.48 -14.84
C ILE A 655 7.78 17.71 -15.80
N ALA A 656 6.68 16.96 -15.64
CA ALA A 656 5.47 17.12 -16.44
C ALA A 656 4.85 18.51 -16.25
N GLU A 657 4.91 19.06 -15.03
CA GLU A 657 4.49 20.42 -14.75
C GLU A 657 5.29 21.43 -15.57
N ARG A 658 6.62 21.31 -15.59
CA ARG A 658 7.47 22.18 -16.41
C ARG A 658 7.20 22.02 -17.91
N LEU A 659 7.00 20.80 -18.39
CA LEU A 659 6.68 20.52 -19.80
C LEU A 659 5.32 21.10 -20.21
N ALA A 660 4.35 21.12 -19.28
CA ALA A 660 3.02 21.64 -19.50
C ALA A 660 2.91 23.16 -19.28
N GLU A 661 3.95 23.83 -18.75
CA GLU A 661 4.06 25.29 -18.69
C GLU A 661 4.24 25.88 -20.09
N ARG A 662 3.97 27.17 -20.25
CA ARG A 662 4.25 27.92 -21.49
C ARG A 662 5.60 28.59 -21.41
N ALA A 663 6.27 28.73 -22.56
CA ALA A 663 7.45 29.57 -22.67
C ALA A 663 7.08 31.02 -22.34
N TRP A 664 7.98 31.73 -21.66
CA TRP A 664 7.74 33.10 -21.21
C TRP A 664 7.51 34.06 -22.39
N THR A 665 8.12 33.76 -23.54
CA THR A 665 7.92 34.48 -24.80
C THR A 665 6.64 34.08 -25.53
N ALA A 666 5.47 34.22 -24.88
CA ALA A 666 4.13 33.97 -25.46
C ALA A 666 4.02 32.72 -26.37
N GLY A 667 4.78 31.68 -26.03
CA GLY A 667 5.13 30.59 -26.94
C GLY A 667 4.25 29.35 -26.77
N PRO A 668 4.51 28.30 -27.58
CA PRO A 668 3.90 26.99 -27.40
C PRO A 668 4.22 26.38 -26.01
N PRO A 669 3.57 25.26 -25.64
CA PRO A 669 4.01 24.46 -24.50
C PRO A 669 5.51 24.19 -24.57
N VAL A 670 6.15 24.25 -23.40
CA VAL A 670 7.60 24.07 -23.24
C VAL A 670 8.07 22.69 -23.73
N ALA A 671 7.17 21.70 -23.74
CA ALA A 671 7.38 20.38 -24.33
C ALA A 671 7.80 20.42 -25.82
N GLU A 672 7.31 21.37 -26.63
CA GLU A 672 7.68 21.48 -28.05
C GLU A 672 9.16 21.87 -28.24
N CYS A 673 9.74 22.55 -27.25
CA CYS A 673 11.15 22.94 -27.25
C CYS A 673 12.07 21.83 -26.71
N ALA A 674 11.50 20.74 -26.17
CA ALA A 674 12.22 19.67 -25.48
C ALA A 674 12.22 18.39 -26.32
N GLU A 675 13.34 18.13 -27.00
CA GLU A 675 13.45 17.00 -27.93
C GLU A 675 13.11 15.65 -27.28
N GLY A 676 12.13 14.94 -27.86
CA GLY A 676 11.66 13.64 -27.39
C GLY A 676 10.66 13.67 -26.22
N ALA A 677 10.26 14.85 -25.73
CA ALA A 677 9.29 14.97 -24.64
C ALA A 677 7.94 14.33 -24.99
N GLU A 678 7.43 14.53 -26.21
CA GLU A 678 6.17 13.93 -26.66
C GLU A 678 6.15 12.40 -26.48
N ARG A 679 7.25 11.73 -26.86
CA ARG A 679 7.38 10.27 -26.74
C ARG A 679 7.38 9.82 -25.28
N VAL A 680 8.03 10.57 -24.39
CA VAL A 680 8.04 10.30 -22.94
C VAL A 680 6.63 10.44 -22.36
N LEU A 681 5.93 11.53 -22.69
CA LEU A 681 4.59 11.81 -22.19
C LEU A 681 3.56 10.80 -22.72
N SER A 682 3.58 10.47 -24.01
CA SER A 682 2.70 9.44 -24.59
C SER A 682 2.94 8.06 -23.99
N ALA A 683 4.21 7.69 -23.78
CA ALA A 683 4.56 6.42 -23.13
C ALA A 683 4.09 6.39 -21.67
N GLU A 684 4.11 7.52 -20.96
CA GLU A 684 3.56 7.61 -19.60
C GLU A 684 2.05 7.38 -19.60
N LEU A 685 1.31 8.03 -20.51
CA LEU A 685 -0.15 7.89 -20.60
C LEU A 685 -0.61 6.47 -20.94
N SER A 686 0.23 5.67 -21.61
CA SER A 686 -0.08 4.28 -21.95
C SER A 686 0.29 3.26 -20.87
N ARG A 687 0.95 3.67 -19.78
CA ARG A 687 1.32 2.73 -18.70
C ARG A 687 0.07 2.30 -17.92
N PRO A 688 -0.15 0.99 -17.70
CA PRO A 688 -1.27 0.49 -16.90
C PRO A 688 -1.06 0.72 -15.40
N ARG A 689 0.19 0.79 -14.93
CA ARG A 689 0.52 1.04 -13.53
C ARG A 689 0.69 2.53 -13.24
N ARG A 690 0.29 2.95 -12.03
CA ARG A 690 0.56 4.30 -11.52
C ARG A 690 2.06 4.49 -11.32
N HIS A 691 2.55 5.71 -11.53
CA HIS A 691 3.99 5.97 -11.51
C HIS A 691 4.65 5.76 -10.14
N ASN A 692 3.88 5.91 -9.07
CA ASN A 692 4.27 5.84 -7.67
C ASN A 692 3.69 4.61 -6.95
N ALA A 693 3.21 3.62 -7.70
CA ALA A 693 2.79 2.35 -7.11
C ALA A 693 4.00 1.66 -6.48
N VAL A 694 3.93 1.38 -5.19
CA VAL A 694 4.89 0.54 -4.45
C VAL A 694 4.15 -0.73 -4.05
N ASP A 695 4.68 -1.90 -4.42
CA ASP A 695 4.07 -3.17 -4.04
C ASP A 695 4.11 -3.32 -2.51
N GLY A 696 2.95 -3.61 -1.91
CA GLY A 696 2.79 -3.62 -0.45
C GLY A 696 2.85 -2.25 0.24
N GLY A 697 3.18 -1.17 -0.49
CA GLY A 697 3.28 0.17 0.02
C GLY A 697 1.96 0.94 0.05
N TYR A 698 1.87 1.95 0.91
CA TYR A 698 0.71 2.82 1.04
C TYR A 698 1.10 4.28 1.14
N GLY A 699 0.66 5.09 0.17
CA GLY A 699 0.66 6.55 0.25
C GLY A 699 -0.74 7.10 0.07
N SER A 700 -1.22 7.83 1.07
CA SER A 700 -2.57 8.43 1.09
C SER A 700 -2.85 9.43 -0.05
N HIS A 701 -1.82 9.85 -0.80
CA HIS A 701 -1.93 10.80 -1.90
C HIS A 701 -1.50 10.21 -3.25
N ASP A 702 -1.31 8.89 -3.33
CA ASP A 702 -0.69 8.30 -4.51
C ASP A 702 -1.57 8.42 -5.75
N ILE A 703 -2.86 8.15 -5.61
CA ILE A 703 -3.86 8.29 -6.67
C ILE A 703 -3.91 9.73 -7.17
N VAL A 704 -4.07 10.72 -6.28
CA VAL A 704 -4.21 12.13 -6.69
C VAL A 704 -2.94 12.68 -7.35
N ARG A 705 -1.75 12.23 -6.93
CA ARG A 705 -0.48 12.60 -7.58
C ARG A 705 -0.37 12.00 -8.98
N ASP A 706 -0.78 10.75 -9.16
CA ASP A 706 -0.78 10.09 -10.46
C ASP A 706 -1.82 10.70 -11.42
N GLU A 707 -3.04 10.97 -10.95
CA GLU A 707 -4.05 11.68 -11.74
C GLU A 707 -3.57 13.08 -12.15
N ARG A 708 -2.86 13.80 -11.26
CA ARG A 708 -2.20 15.07 -11.60
C ARG A 708 -1.13 14.88 -12.68
N LEU A 709 -0.30 13.84 -12.60
CA LEU A 709 0.69 13.51 -13.64
C LEU A 709 0.00 13.31 -14.99
N LEU A 710 -1.04 12.47 -15.05
CA LEU A 710 -1.79 12.21 -16.28
C LEU A 710 -2.40 13.49 -16.86
N ALA A 711 -3.01 14.33 -16.02
CA ALA A 711 -3.55 15.62 -16.44
C ALA A 711 -2.47 16.56 -17.01
N LEU A 712 -1.30 16.63 -16.37
CA LEU A 712 -0.16 17.41 -16.85
C LEU A 712 0.40 16.86 -18.17
N CYS A 713 0.54 15.55 -18.30
CA CYS A 713 0.99 14.91 -19.54
C CYS A 713 0.02 15.19 -20.69
N ARG A 714 -1.30 15.05 -20.44
CA ARG A 714 -2.33 15.43 -21.43
C ARG A 714 -2.21 16.90 -21.78
N ARG A 715 -2.13 17.81 -20.81
CA ARG A 715 -1.97 19.26 -21.05
C ARG A 715 -0.71 19.62 -21.83
N ALA A 716 0.38 18.90 -21.63
CA ALA A 716 1.63 19.12 -22.38
C ALA A 716 1.53 18.63 -23.84
N LEU A 717 0.71 17.61 -24.11
CA LEU A 717 0.49 17.06 -25.45
C LEU A 717 -0.67 17.75 -26.20
N THR A 718 -1.74 18.10 -25.50
CA THR A 718 -2.89 18.80 -26.06
C THR A 718 -2.56 20.27 -26.12
N ARG A 719 -2.68 20.87 -27.31
CA ARG A 719 -2.50 22.32 -27.55
C ARG A 719 -3.59 23.18 -26.89
N GLU A 720 -4.31 22.65 -25.90
CA GLU A 720 -5.51 23.25 -25.33
C GLU A 720 -5.16 24.35 -24.32
N ARG A 721 -5.88 25.47 -24.47
CA ARG A 721 -5.83 26.62 -23.55
C ARG A 721 -6.51 26.24 -22.23
N PRO A 722 -6.06 26.79 -21.08
CA PRO A 722 -6.82 26.67 -19.86
C PRO A 722 -8.12 27.49 -19.97
N GLY A 723 -9.27 26.85 -19.78
CA GLY A 723 -10.59 27.49 -19.65
C GLY A 723 -11.63 27.01 -20.66
N ALA A 724 -12.30 25.91 -20.34
CA ALA A 724 -13.73 25.71 -20.59
C ALA A 724 -14.38 25.42 -19.24
#